data_AF-A0A2N7RVM6-F1
#
_entry.id   AF-A0A2N7RVM6-F1
#
_cell.length_a   1.000
_cell.length_b   1.000
_cell.length_c   1.000
_cell.angle_alpha   90.00
_cell.angle_beta   90.00
_cell.angle_gamma   90.00
#
_symmetry.space_group_name_H-M   'P 1'
#
loop_
_entity.id
_entity.type
_entity.pdbx_description
1 polymer ?
#
loop_
_entity_poly.entity_id
_entity_poly.type
_entity_poly.pdbx_seq_one_letter_code
_entity_poly.pdbx_strand_id
1 'polypeptide(L)'
;MQEIYLDSNATTCVLPAAVAAARQAMEQGFGNPSSTHATGLQAKAMMDGVRQRARRLLDAGEGRLMFNSGATEGIQTAVLSALCALRERRDAGQRIGSLLLYGATEHKAVPESLAHWNRLLGLNLEVRKLPVDAHGRHDLQALGALIGDAAMLCTMAANNETGVISDLSAIAQLLRQRGADAYWMVDCVQALGKLALNLAATRIDYAPFSGHKLYAPKGIGMLYVRAGAPFTPLMMGGGQEAGQRSGTENMAGIAALGAVLAALEDGTTFRSHADLAAFRAQLVTSLEHAFPGIVFNMPFDLSLPTTLNFSVPGLSSKELLDLFDAARVRVSSGSACSAAKALPSYVLEAMHVPQWRASSAIRLSFGPLIDAATVDAACARIERCGEALRSSCLLPSALAPSPHDGAQDGVIQLSVDGQCTWLLSDAASATCVVIDPAAALVPRLAAFIRCQQLDLRAIVHTARPVDNGAARLALLQELSIEQVGDLGASGELALGQQRLRRVEYGDTHVYLLEQRFAFTGALAPHRIASLLDAGLVTQDTILCAAHDDGTICGTARAMHAGAAPAAELQLDAAGLPAFLRQHPDAVLVDVREAYEHAACAGGVFAGCEVRSVPLSRLAGQVAAWLQQPQRPLVFFCRSGNRSARASACLRRLGHAAAWQLNGGMAMAEATHHPLAIAA
;
A
#
# COMPACT_ATOMS: atom_id res chain seq x y z
N MET A 1 3.02 -10.74 -19.92
CA MET A 1 3.32 -11.68 -18.82
C MET A 1 2.16 -11.65 -17.83
N GLN A 2 1.74 -12.78 -17.25
CA GLN A 2 0.57 -12.81 -16.35
C GLN A 2 0.85 -12.13 -15.00
N GLU A 3 -0.14 -11.45 -14.43
CA GLU A 3 -0.07 -10.84 -13.10
C GLU A 3 0.06 -11.91 -12.00
N ILE A 4 0.88 -11.65 -10.97
CA ILE A 4 0.92 -12.45 -9.74
C ILE A 4 0.27 -11.65 -8.62
N TYR A 5 -0.82 -12.18 -8.07
CA TYR A 5 -1.60 -11.52 -7.03
C TYR A 5 -1.25 -12.05 -5.64
N LEU A 6 -0.52 -11.25 -4.85
CA LEU A 6 -0.11 -11.56 -3.47
C LEU A 6 -0.73 -10.55 -2.48
N ASP A 7 -2.01 -10.24 -2.66
CA ASP A 7 -2.82 -9.43 -1.73
C ASP A 7 -4.12 -10.13 -1.28
N SER A 8 -4.07 -11.44 -1.09
CA SER A 8 -5.22 -12.28 -0.76
C SER A 8 -5.88 -11.97 0.59
N ASN A 9 -5.16 -11.32 1.52
CA ASN A 9 -5.77 -10.84 2.76
C ASN A 9 -6.67 -9.62 2.54
N ALA A 10 -6.53 -8.87 1.44
CA ALA A 10 -7.46 -7.80 1.06
C ALA A 10 -8.71 -8.37 0.39
N THR A 11 -8.55 -9.24 -0.60
CA THR A 11 -9.63 -10.01 -1.22
C THR A 11 -9.03 -11.15 -2.04
N THR A 12 -9.80 -12.19 -2.32
CA THR A 12 -9.37 -13.25 -3.24
C THR A 12 -10.14 -13.15 -4.57
N CYS A 13 -9.62 -13.79 -5.62
CA CYS A 13 -10.42 -14.09 -6.81
C CYS A 13 -11.60 -15.01 -6.45
N VAL A 14 -12.62 -15.10 -7.30
CA VAL A 14 -13.75 -16.02 -7.06
C VAL A 14 -13.40 -17.39 -7.63
N LEU A 15 -13.65 -18.45 -6.85
CA LEU A 15 -13.42 -19.83 -7.29
C LEU A 15 -14.27 -20.12 -8.54
N PRO A 16 -13.75 -20.78 -9.59
CA PRO A 16 -14.53 -21.10 -10.78
C PRO A 16 -15.84 -21.85 -10.48
N ALA A 17 -15.80 -22.80 -9.53
CA ALA A 17 -17.00 -23.51 -9.05
C ALA A 17 -18.01 -22.57 -8.37
N ALA A 18 -17.55 -21.54 -7.67
CA ALA A 18 -18.39 -20.53 -7.05
C ALA A 18 -19.03 -19.59 -8.10
N VAL A 19 -18.30 -19.23 -9.16
CA VAL A 19 -18.87 -18.51 -10.31
C VAL A 19 -19.95 -19.34 -10.99
N ALA A 20 -19.67 -20.62 -11.25
CA ALA A 20 -20.65 -21.52 -11.88
C ALA A 20 -21.92 -21.67 -11.03
N ALA A 21 -21.76 -21.85 -9.71
CA ALA A 21 -22.88 -21.94 -8.77
C ALA A 21 -23.71 -20.64 -8.72
N ALA A 22 -23.06 -19.48 -8.69
CA ALA A 22 -23.75 -18.18 -8.77
C ALA A 22 -24.55 -18.04 -10.06
N ARG A 23 -23.93 -18.36 -11.21
CA ARG A 23 -24.58 -18.29 -12.52
C ARG A 23 -25.80 -19.21 -12.60
N GLN A 24 -25.66 -20.46 -12.16
CA GLN A 24 -26.77 -21.41 -12.13
C GLN A 24 -27.92 -20.91 -11.23
N ALA A 25 -27.61 -20.32 -10.07
CA ALA A 25 -28.62 -19.73 -9.21
C ALA A 25 -29.34 -18.54 -9.86
N MET A 26 -28.67 -17.75 -10.69
CA MET A 26 -29.28 -16.63 -11.41
C MET A 26 -30.12 -17.09 -12.62
N GLU A 27 -29.66 -18.08 -13.38
CA GLU A 27 -30.30 -18.52 -14.62
C GLU A 27 -31.44 -19.53 -14.37
N GLN A 28 -31.18 -20.52 -13.52
CA GLN A 28 -32.04 -21.71 -13.35
C GLN A 28 -32.63 -21.79 -11.93
N GLY A 29 -31.94 -21.23 -10.93
CA GLY A 29 -32.32 -21.28 -9.51
C GLY A 29 -32.90 -19.97 -8.96
N PHE A 30 -33.50 -19.13 -9.80
CA PHE A 30 -33.90 -17.75 -9.48
C PHE A 30 -35.09 -17.64 -8.49
N GLY A 31 -35.60 -18.76 -7.97
CA GLY A 31 -36.74 -18.79 -7.07
C GLY A 31 -36.51 -18.00 -5.78
N ASN A 32 -37.57 -17.38 -5.27
CA ASN A 32 -37.57 -16.76 -3.94
C ASN A 32 -37.76 -17.85 -2.86
N PRO A 33 -36.85 -18.01 -1.89
CA PRO A 33 -36.96 -19.03 -0.83
C PRO A 33 -38.22 -18.90 0.05
N SER A 34 -38.85 -17.73 0.06
CA SER A 34 -40.08 -17.45 0.80
C SER A 34 -41.34 -17.95 0.07
N SER A 35 -41.24 -18.33 -1.21
CA SER A 35 -42.36 -18.83 -2.00
C SER A 35 -42.67 -20.30 -1.71
N THR A 36 -43.97 -20.65 -1.68
CA THR A 36 -44.44 -22.03 -1.41
C THR A 36 -44.47 -22.93 -2.65
N HIS A 37 -44.31 -22.38 -3.86
CA HIS A 37 -44.25 -23.15 -5.10
C HIS A 37 -42.90 -23.86 -5.27
N ALA A 38 -42.85 -24.87 -6.15
CA ALA A 38 -41.67 -25.74 -6.35
C ALA A 38 -40.35 -24.97 -6.53
N THR A 39 -40.32 -23.91 -7.34
CA THR A 39 -39.12 -23.09 -7.55
C THR A 39 -38.61 -22.40 -6.27
N GLY A 40 -39.53 -21.97 -5.38
CA GLY A 40 -39.16 -21.37 -4.10
C GLY A 40 -38.66 -22.42 -3.11
N LEU A 41 -39.32 -23.58 -3.06
CA LEU A 41 -38.89 -24.72 -2.26
C LEU A 41 -37.49 -25.23 -2.66
N GLN A 42 -37.19 -25.26 -3.96
CA GLN A 42 -35.85 -25.61 -4.46
C GLN A 42 -34.79 -24.61 -4.02
N ALA A 43 -35.07 -23.30 -4.12
CA ALA A 43 -34.17 -22.25 -3.63
C ALA A 43 -33.94 -22.36 -2.11
N LYS A 44 -35.00 -22.60 -1.35
CA LYS A 44 -34.95 -22.82 0.10
C LYS A 44 -34.09 -24.04 0.46
N ALA A 45 -34.28 -25.17 -0.22
CA ALA A 45 -33.49 -26.38 -0.03
C ALA A 45 -31.99 -26.15 -0.30
N MET A 46 -31.65 -25.39 -1.36
CA MET A 46 -30.26 -25.03 -1.64
C MET A 46 -29.66 -24.19 -0.51
N MET A 47 -30.35 -23.14 -0.08
CA MET A 47 -29.89 -22.27 1.02
C MET A 47 -29.67 -23.07 2.32
N ASP A 48 -30.61 -23.95 2.67
CA ASP A 48 -30.51 -24.77 3.88
C ASP A 48 -29.36 -25.79 3.78
N GLY A 49 -29.09 -26.34 2.58
CA GLY A 49 -27.92 -27.18 2.34
C GLY A 49 -26.60 -26.44 2.53
N VAL A 50 -26.50 -25.19 2.05
CA VAL A 50 -25.32 -24.34 2.29
C VAL A 50 -25.15 -24.05 3.78
N ARG A 51 -26.24 -23.71 4.48
CA ARG A 51 -26.22 -23.46 5.93
C ARG A 51 -25.78 -24.70 6.70
N GLN A 52 -26.28 -25.89 6.35
CA GLN A 52 -25.90 -27.14 7.01
C GLN A 52 -24.41 -27.46 6.81
N ARG A 53 -23.86 -27.19 5.62
CA ARG A 53 -22.42 -27.33 5.37
C ARG A 53 -21.60 -26.36 6.22
N ALA A 54 -21.99 -25.10 6.29
CA ALA A 54 -21.35 -24.12 7.17
C ALA A 54 -21.37 -24.59 8.63
N ARG A 55 -22.50 -25.14 9.11
CA ARG A 55 -22.62 -25.69 10.47
C ARG A 55 -21.60 -26.79 10.76
N ARG A 56 -21.36 -27.71 9.81
CA ARG A 56 -20.38 -28.78 9.97
C ARG A 56 -18.95 -28.26 10.00
N LEU A 57 -18.58 -27.39 9.04
CA LEU A 57 -17.23 -26.85 8.93
C LEU A 57 -16.82 -25.97 10.12
N LEU A 58 -17.79 -25.27 10.72
CA LEU A 58 -17.56 -24.40 11.87
C LEU A 58 -17.71 -25.10 13.21
N ASP A 59 -18.19 -26.36 13.21
CA ASP A 59 -18.73 -27.07 14.37
C ASP A 59 -19.61 -26.15 15.23
N ALA A 60 -20.71 -25.68 14.63
CA ALA A 60 -21.52 -24.60 15.20
C ALA A 60 -22.41 -25.02 16.40
N GLY A 61 -22.47 -26.31 16.76
CA GLY A 61 -23.34 -26.83 17.82
C GLY A 61 -24.78 -26.32 17.71
N GLU A 62 -25.39 -25.95 18.84
CA GLU A 62 -26.76 -25.38 18.88
C GLU A 62 -26.84 -23.89 18.51
N GLY A 63 -25.71 -23.26 18.16
CA GLY A 63 -25.70 -21.85 17.76
C GLY A 63 -26.40 -21.61 16.42
N ARG A 64 -26.86 -20.37 16.23
CA ARG A 64 -27.51 -19.91 15.00
C ARG A 64 -26.45 -19.46 14.01
N LEU A 65 -26.65 -19.80 12.74
CA LEU A 65 -25.89 -19.25 11.61
C LEU A 65 -26.86 -18.53 10.69
N MET A 66 -26.49 -17.30 10.30
CA MET A 66 -27.28 -16.48 9.37
C MET A 66 -26.40 -15.92 8.25
N PHE A 67 -26.97 -15.77 7.06
CA PHE A 67 -26.32 -15.09 5.94
C PHE A 67 -26.51 -13.57 6.04
N ASN A 68 -25.48 -12.82 5.68
CA ASN A 68 -25.47 -11.36 5.67
C ASN A 68 -24.67 -10.84 4.46
N SER A 69 -24.54 -9.52 4.29
CA SER A 69 -23.79 -8.95 3.17
C SER A 69 -22.26 -9.02 3.32
N GLY A 70 -21.75 -9.48 4.47
CA GLY A 70 -20.32 -9.53 4.77
C GLY A 70 -20.02 -9.31 6.25
N ALA A 71 -18.74 -9.44 6.61
CA ALA A 71 -18.35 -9.37 8.02
C ALA A 71 -18.59 -8.01 8.67
N THR A 72 -18.52 -6.89 7.95
CA THR A 72 -18.88 -5.58 8.50
C THR A 72 -20.33 -5.57 8.99
N GLU A 73 -21.27 -6.14 8.23
CA GLU A 73 -22.66 -6.29 8.69
C GLU A 73 -22.72 -7.21 9.92
N GLY A 74 -22.01 -8.34 9.90
CA GLY A 74 -21.95 -9.27 11.04
C GLY A 74 -21.40 -8.65 12.33
N ILE A 75 -20.33 -7.85 12.24
CA ILE A 75 -19.75 -7.11 13.37
C ILE A 75 -20.78 -6.12 13.93
N GLN A 76 -21.45 -5.35 13.06
CA GLN A 76 -22.47 -4.40 13.48
C GLN A 76 -23.64 -5.10 14.18
N THR A 77 -24.13 -6.22 13.64
CA THR A 77 -25.19 -7.01 14.27
C THR A 77 -24.78 -7.59 15.62
N ALA A 78 -23.55 -8.11 15.75
CA ALA A 78 -23.03 -8.66 17.00
C ALA A 78 -22.92 -7.59 18.09
N VAL A 79 -22.31 -6.45 17.76
CA VAL A 79 -22.19 -5.31 18.69
C VAL A 79 -23.57 -4.78 19.08
N LEU A 80 -24.47 -4.54 18.13
CA LEU A 80 -25.84 -4.10 18.41
C LEU A 80 -26.55 -5.07 19.36
N SER A 81 -26.46 -6.37 19.09
CA SER A 81 -27.08 -7.43 19.90
C SER A 81 -26.61 -7.41 21.35
N ALA A 82 -25.29 -7.34 21.56
CA ALA A 82 -24.69 -7.29 22.88
C ALA A 82 -25.10 -6.01 23.64
N LEU A 83 -25.03 -4.85 22.97
CA LEU A 83 -25.31 -3.56 23.61
C LEU A 83 -26.80 -3.36 23.91
N CYS A 84 -27.72 -3.83 23.07
CA CYS A 84 -29.15 -3.81 23.38
C CYS A 84 -29.45 -4.63 24.64
N ALA A 85 -28.90 -5.84 24.75
CA ALA A 85 -29.07 -6.67 25.94
C ALA A 85 -28.46 -6.04 27.19
N LEU A 86 -27.30 -5.38 27.07
CA LEU A 86 -26.69 -4.64 28.19
C LEU A 86 -27.56 -3.45 28.63
N ARG A 87 -28.18 -2.74 27.67
CA ARG A 87 -29.11 -1.65 27.97
C ARG A 87 -30.32 -2.18 28.71
N GLU A 88 -30.95 -3.24 28.23
CA GLU A 88 -32.11 -3.87 28.88
C GLU A 88 -31.79 -4.33 30.32
N ARG A 89 -30.61 -4.95 30.52
CA ARG A 89 -30.14 -5.33 31.86
C ARG A 89 -30.00 -4.11 32.78
N ARG A 90 -29.37 -3.03 32.30
CA ARG A 90 -29.19 -1.79 33.06
C ARG A 90 -30.53 -1.14 33.40
N ASP A 91 -31.44 -1.06 32.43
CA ASP A 91 -32.76 -0.47 32.61
C ASP A 91 -33.62 -1.29 33.60
N ALA A 92 -33.37 -2.61 33.69
CA ALA A 92 -33.92 -3.49 34.71
C ALA A 92 -33.20 -3.42 36.08
N GLY A 93 -32.26 -2.49 36.27
CA GLY A 93 -31.50 -2.31 37.51
C GLY A 93 -30.42 -3.37 37.77
N GLN A 94 -30.08 -4.20 36.78
CA GLN A 94 -29.04 -5.20 36.91
C GLN A 94 -27.66 -4.59 36.68
N ARG A 95 -26.65 -5.14 37.37
CA ARG A 95 -25.25 -4.75 37.15
C ARG A 95 -24.80 -5.14 35.74
N ILE A 96 -24.14 -4.19 35.07
CA ILE A 96 -23.37 -4.39 33.85
C ILE A 96 -21.93 -3.91 34.06
N GLY A 97 -21.00 -4.38 33.23
CA GLY A 97 -19.62 -3.85 33.23
C GLY A 97 -19.56 -2.42 32.71
N SER A 98 -18.52 -1.68 33.08
CA SER A 98 -18.30 -0.30 32.63
C SER A 98 -17.47 -0.18 31.34
N LEU A 99 -16.82 -1.26 30.90
CA LEU A 99 -15.87 -1.26 29.79
C LEU A 99 -16.36 -2.01 28.54
N LEU A 100 -16.09 -1.44 27.37
CA LEU A 100 -16.16 -2.12 26.07
C LEU A 100 -14.72 -2.32 25.57
N LEU A 101 -14.23 -3.55 25.65
CA LEU A 101 -12.86 -3.91 25.30
C LEU A 101 -12.78 -4.36 23.84
N TYR A 102 -11.75 -3.92 23.12
CA TYR A 102 -11.39 -4.46 21.81
C TYR A 102 -9.87 -4.58 21.66
N GLY A 103 -9.39 -5.61 20.97
CA GLY A 103 -7.96 -5.77 20.65
C GLY A 103 -7.39 -4.53 19.94
N ALA A 104 -6.21 -4.06 20.34
CA ALA A 104 -5.60 -2.86 19.76
C ALA A 104 -5.34 -2.99 18.24
N THR A 105 -5.30 -4.22 17.74
CA THR A 105 -5.07 -4.57 16.34
C THR A 105 -6.36 -4.85 15.54
N GLU A 106 -7.56 -4.71 16.13
CA GLU A 106 -8.86 -4.97 15.47
C GLU A 106 -9.04 -4.23 14.14
N HIS A 107 -9.82 -4.84 13.23
CA HIS A 107 -10.28 -4.13 12.05
C HIS A 107 -11.16 -2.95 12.47
N LYS A 108 -11.02 -1.79 11.81
CA LYS A 108 -11.74 -0.55 12.17
C LYS A 108 -13.25 -0.70 12.31
N ALA A 109 -13.87 -1.65 11.60
CA ALA A 109 -15.28 -1.96 11.77
C ALA A 109 -15.70 -2.26 13.22
N VAL A 110 -14.81 -2.82 14.04
CA VAL A 110 -15.07 -3.16 15.44
C VAL A 110 -15.14 -1.92 16.34
N PRO A 111 -14.06 -1.13 16.53
CA PRO A 111 -14.12 0.03 17.42
C PRO A 111 -15.12 1.09 16.95
N GLU A 112 -15.28 1.29 15.64
CA GLU A 112 -16.27 2.22 15.11
C GLU A 112 -17.71 1.75 15.40
N SER A 113 -17.97 0.44 15.32
CA SER A 113 -19.27 -0.12 15.68
C SER A 113 -19.55 0.02 17.18
N LEU A 114 -18.57 -0.30 18.03
CA LEU A 114 -18.66 -0.12 19.48
C LEU A 114 -18.99 1.33 19.83
N ALA A 115 -18.19 2.29 19.32
CA ALA A 115 -18.38 3.71 19.59
C ALA A 115 -19.75 4.21 19.09
N HIS A 116 -20.15 3.82 17.88
CA HIS A 116 -21.40 4.25 17.26
C HIS A 116 -22.62 3.79 18.06
N TRP A 117 -22.75 2.49 18.33
CA TRP A 117 -23.91 1.93 19.02
C TRP A 117 -23.93 2.25 20.52
N ASN A 118 -22.77 2.29 21.17
CA ASN A 118 -22.66 2.69 22.58
C ASN A 118 -23.22 4.10 22.82
N ARG A 119 -22.94 5.03 21.89
CA ARG A 119 -23.51 6.39 21.90
C ARG A 119 -25.01 6.39 21.60
N LEU A 120 -25.45 5.73 20.52
CA LEU A 120 -26.86 5.75 20.11
C LEU A 120 -27.80 5.08 21.11
N LEU A 121 -27.34 4.04 21.81
CA LEU A 121 -28.13 3.33 22.82
C LEU A 121 -28.08 4.00 24.20
N GLY A 122 -27.34 5.11 24.35
CA GLY A 122 -27.19 5.83 25.62
C GLY A 122 -26.51 4.97 26.69
N LEU A 123 -25.66 4.03 26.28
CA LEU A 123 -24.87 3.21 27.19
C LEU A 123 -23.73 4.01 27.80
N ASN A 124 -23.02 4.78 26.96
CA ASN A 124 -21.90 5.64 27.33
C ASN A 124 -20.82 4.92 28.17
N LEU A 125 -20.63 3.62 27.92
CA LEU A 125 -19.56 2.82 28.51
C LEU A 125 -18.21 3.27 27.94
N GLU A 126 -17.13 3.06 28.69
CA GLU A 126 -15.80 3.43 28.20
C GLU A 126 -15.32 2.41 27.15
N VAL A 127 -14.99 2.89 25.95
CA VAL A 127 -14.40 2.06 24.88
C VAL A 127 -12.89 2.06 25.04
N ARG A 128 -12.30 0.90 25.34
CA ARG A 128 -10.88 0.77 25.68
C ARG A 128 -10.17 -0.28 24.83
N LYS A 129 -8.98 0.09 24.34
CA LYS A 129 -8.08 -0.84 23.63
C LYS A 129 -7.47 -1.83 24.62
N LEU A 130 -7.55 -3.11 24.30
CA LEU A 130 -6.76 -4.16 24.92
C LEU A 130 -5.39 -4.20 24.23
N PRO A 131 -4.29 -3.91 24.94
CA PRO A 131 -2.96 -3.88 24.32
C PRO A 131 -2.54 -5.26 23.80
N VAL A 132 -1.57 -5.23 22.90
CA VAL A 132 -0.87 -6.42 22.40
C VAL A 132 0.60 -6.33 22.75
N ASP A 133 1.29 -7.45 22.79
CA ASP A 133 2.74 -7.51 22.91
C ASP A 133 3.45 -7.13 21.60
N ALA A 134 4.78 -7.11 21.63
CA ALA A 134 5.61 -6.81 20.47
C ALA A 134 5.49 -7.85 19.33
N HIS A 135 4.86 -8.99 19.58
CA HIS A 135 4.57 -10.04 18.59
C HIS A 135 3.13 -9.96 18.06
N GLY A 136 2.32 -9.02 18.56
CA GLY A 136 0.93 -8.81 18.14
C GLY A 136 -0.08 -9.74 18.83
N ARG A 137 0.29 -10.45 19.90
CA ARG A 137 -0.64 -11.24 20.71
C ARG A 137 -1.24 -10.38 21.82
N HIS A 138 -2.51 -10.62 22.14
CA HIS A 138 -3.20 -9.92 23.22
C HIS A 138 -2.47 -10.07 24.56
N ASP A 139 -2.30 -8.96 25.28
CA ASP A 139 -1.75 -8.97 26.63
C ASP A 139 -2.78 -9.59 27.61
N LEU A 140 -2.53 -10.84 28.01
CA LEU A 140 -3.40 -11.59 28.92
C LEU A 140 -3.37 -11.05 30.36
N GLN A 141 -2.28 -10.39 30.77
CA GLN A 141 -2.20 -9.76 32.09
C GLN A 141 -3.11 -8.54 32.13
N ALA A 142 -3.02 -7.66 31.12
CA ALA A 142 -3.91 -6.53 30.96
C ALA A 142 -5.37 -6.97 30.84
N LEU A 143 -5.65 -8.00 30.03
CA LEU A 143 -6.99 -8.57 29.93
C LEU A 143 -7.49 -9.06 31.30
N GLY A 144 -6.66 -9.76 32.07
CA GLY A 144 -7.01 -10.29 33.38
C GLY A 144 -7.36 -9.20 34.40
N ALA A 145 -6.76 -8.02 34.28
CA ALA A 145 -7.06 -6.86 35.12
C ALA A 145 -8.35 -6.14 34.70
N LEU A 146 -8.66 -6.11 33.41
CA LEU A 146 -9.80 -5.35 32.85
C LEU A 146 -11.09 -6.16 32.73
N ILE A 147 -11.00 -7.48 32.55
CA ILE A 147 -12.16 -8.29 32.15
C ILE A 147 -13.26 -8.35 33.20
N GLY A 148 -12.93 -8.22 34.49
CA GLY A 148 -13.92 -8.24 35.57
C GLY A 148 -14.93 -7.08 35.50
N ASP A 149 -14.60 -6.01 34.78
CA ASP A 149 -15.48 -4.86 34.54
C ASP A 149 -15.88 -4.70 33.06
N ALA A 150 -15.54 -5.67 32.21
CA ALA A 150 -15.91 -5.65 30.81
C ALA A 150 -17.37 -6.08 30.63
N ALA A 151 -18.12 -5.28 29.88
CA ALA A 151 -19.44 -5.64 29.38
C ALA A 151 -19.36 -6.43 28.06
N MET A 152 -18.36 -6.11 27.24
CA MET A 152 -18.08 -6.79 25.97
C MET A 152 -16.57 -6.84 25.71
N LEU A 153 -16.10 -7.93 25.13
CA LEU A 153 -14.77 -8.11 24.57
C LEU A 153 -14.89 -8.42 23.07
N CYS A 154 -14.11 -7.70 22.26
CA CYS A 154 -13.96 -7.98 20.83
C CYS A 154 -12.50 -8.30 20.51
N THR A 155 -12.26 -9.45 19.91
CA THR A 155 -10.93 -9.85 19.45
C THR A 155 -11.06 -10.43 18.05
N MET A 156 -9.98 -10.50 17.29
CA MET A 156 -9.93 -11.24 16.04
C MET A 156 -9.29 -12.61 16.25
N ALA A 157 -9.63 -13.57 15.40
CA ALA A 157 -8.98 -14.88 15.39
C ALA A 157 -7.57 -14.83 14.78
N ALA A 158 -7.39 -14.03 13.72
CA ALA A 158 -6.09 -13.78 13.11
C ALA A 158 -6.04 -12.39 12.46
N ASN A 159 -4.87 -11.76 12.51
CA ASN A 159 -4.69 -10.41 12.00
C ASN A 159 -4.55 -10.36 10.47
N ASN A 160 -5.29 -9.46 9.83
CA ASN A 160 -5.28 -9.29 8.38
C ASN A 160 -4.04 -8.55 7.84
N GLU A 161 -3.26 -7.87 8.70
CA GLU A 161 -2.02 -7.18 8.32
C GLU A 161 -0.78 -8.03 8.60
N THR A 162 -0.70 -8.63 9.79
CA THR A 162 0.48 -9.36 10.25
C THR A 162 0.33 -10.88 10.15
N GLY A 163 -0.90 -11.38 10.02
CA GLY A 163 -1.18 -12.80 10.07
C GLY A 163 -1.15 -13.40 11.48
N VAL A 164 -0.79 -12.62 12.51
CA VAL A 164 -0.68 -13.12 13.89
C VAL A 164 -1.98 -13.76 14.34
N ILE A 165 -1.90 -14.99 14.83
CA ILE A 165 -3.01 -15.80 15.31
C ILE A 165 -3.20 -15.50 16.79
N SER A 166 -4.42 -15.13 17.17
CA SER A 166 -4.78 -14.90 18.57
C SER A 166 -4.84 -16.21 19.34
N ASP A 167 -4.38 -16.20 20.59
CA ASP A 167 -4.55 -17.32 21.51
C ASP A 167 -5.98 -17.33 22.11
N LEU A 168 -6.94 -17.73 21.29
CA LEU A 168 -8.36 -17.79 21.69
C LEU A 168 -8.59 -18.78 22.84
N SER A 169 -7.75 -19.81 22.96
CA SER A 169 -7.83 -20.79 24.05
C SER A 169 -7.44 -20.16 25.39
N ALA A 170 -6.31 -19.45 25.45
CA ALA A 170 -5.86 -18.74 26.65
C ALA A 170 -6.82 -17.61 27.03
N ILE A 171 -7.35 -16.86 26.05
CA ILE A 171 -8.40 -15.87 26.29
C ILE A 171 -9.61 -16.57 26.92
N ALA A 172 -10.17 -17.60 26.28
CA ALA A 172 -11.34 -18.31 26.80
C ALA A 172 -11.13 -18.89 28.21
N GLN A 173 -9.93 -19.43 28.49
CA GLN A 173 -9.55 -19.92 29.80
C GLN A 173 -9.53 -18.79 30.84
N LEU A 174 -8.89 -17.67 30.54
CA LEU A 174 -8.83 -16.52 31.43
C LEU A 174 -10.23 -15.96 31.72
N LEU A 175 -11.06 -15.83 30.69
CA LEU A 175 -12.44 -15.37 30.86
C LEU A 175 -13.23 -16.31 31.80
N ARG A 176 -13.01 -17.64 31.72
CA ARG A 176 -13.61 -18.63 32.65
C ARG A 176 -13.06 -18.49 34.07
N GLN A 177 -11.75 -18.41 34.23
CA GLN A 177 -11.07 -18.29 35.53
C GLN A 177 -11.51 -17.04 36.30
N ARG A 178 -11.78 -15.94 35.58
CA ARG A 178 -12.26 -14.68 36.15
C ARG A 178 -13.77 -14.62 36.36
N GLY A 179 -14.52 -15.66 35.96
CA GLY A 179 -15.98 -15.63 36.00
C GLY A 179 -16.56 -14.47 35.19
N ALA A 180 -15.94 -14.12 34.05
CA ALA A 180 -16.31 -12.94 33.29
C ALA A 180 -17.64 -13.12 32.58
N ASP A 181 -18.60 -12.24 32.88
CA ASP A 181 -19.93 -12.16 32.27
C ASP A 181 -19.95 -11.34 30.96
N ALA A 182 -18.78 -10.87 30.49
CA ALA A 182 -18.66 -10.11 29.26
C ALA A 182 -19.05 -10.95 28.03
N TYR A 183 -19.83 -10.36 27.13
CA TYR A 183 -20.07 -10.95 25.81
C TYR A 183 -18.77 -10.94 24.99
N TRP A 184 -18.52 -11.99 24.22
CA TRP A 184 -17.30 -12.13 23.44
C TRP A 184 -17.56 -12.31 21.95
N MET A 185 -17.17 -11.32 21.16
CA MET A 185 -17.13 -11.41 19.70
C MET A 185 -15.71 -11.74 19.23
N VAL A 186 -15.60 -12.74 18.37
CA VAL A 186 -14.35 -13.07 17.66
C VAL A 186 -14.49 -12.81 16.17
N ASP A 187 -13.80 -11.81 15.63
CA ASP A 187 -13.72 -11.59 14.18
C ASP A 187 -12.97 -12.76 13.50
N CYS A 188 -13.72 -13.58 12.77
CA CYS A 188 -13.23 -14.80 12.12
C CYS A 188 -13.02 -14.63 10.61
N VAL A 189 -12.93 -13.39 10.11
CA VAL A 189 -12.74 -13.07 8.69
C VAL A 189 -11.47 -13.70 8.11
N GLN A 190 -10.38 -13.76 8.89
CA GLN A 190 -9.13 -14.40 8.51
C GLN A 190 -8.98 -15.82 9.04
N ALA A 191 -10.02 -16.41 9.65
CA ALA A 191 -9.95 -17.73 10.25
C ALA A 191 -10.53 -18.83 9.35
N LEU A 192 -11.68 -18.59 8.73
CA LEU A 192 -12.36 -19.59 7.93
C LEU A 192 -11.45 -20.08 6.78
N GLY A 193 -11.29 -21.40 6.67
CA GLY A 193 -10.41 -22.04 5.69
C GLY A 193 -8.91 -21.88 5.93
N LYS A 194 -8.50 -21.22 7.02
CA LYS A 194 -7.09 -21.01 7.39
C LYS A 194 -6.76 -21.60 8.76
N LEU A 195 -7.74 -21.64 9.66
CA LEU A 195 -7.66 -22.19 11.00
C LEU A 195 -8.77 -23.22 11.19
N ALA A 196 -8.50 -24.25 12.00
CA ALA A 196 -9.54 -25.15 12.47
C ALA A 196 -10.46 -24.37 13.42
N LEU A 197 -11.77 -24.44 13.18
CA LEU A 197 -12.78 -23.77 13.99
C LEU A 197 -13.60 -24.83 14.71
N ASN A 198 -13.77 -24.65 16.01
CA ASN A 198 -14.71 -25.43 16.82
C ASN A 198 -15.52 -24.47 17.68
N LEU A 199 -16.59 -23.91 17.13
CA LEU A 199 -17.37 -22.89 17.83
C LEU A 199 -18.15 -23.51 19.00
N ALA A 200 -18.61 -24.75 18.88
CA ALA A 200 -19.36 -25.48 19.92
C ALA A 200 -18.55 -25.64 21.22
N ALA A 201 -17.23 -25.86 21.13
CA ALA A 201 -16.35 -26.00 22.27
C ALA A 201 -15.87 -24.65 22.85
N THR A 202 -16.32 -23.52 22.31
CA THR A 202 -15.87 -22.19 22.73
C THR A 202 -16.98 -21.40 23.42
N ARG A 203 -16.57 -20.41 24.21
CA ARG A 203 -17.48 -19.40 24.79
C ARG A 203 -17.67 -18.18 23.88
N ILE A 204 -17.33 -18.30 22.59
CA ILE A 204 -17.48 -17.21 21.62
C ILE A 204 -18.97 -17.00 21.40
N ASP A 205 -19.47 -15.82 21.72
CA ASP A 205 -20.89 -15.47 21.56
C ASP A 205 -21.22 -15.12 20.11
N TYR A 206 -20.28 -14.46 19.44
CA TYR A 206 -20.45 -13.98 18.07
C TYR A 206 -19.21 -14.24 17.23
N ALA A 207 -19.39 -14.79 16.03
CA ALA A 207 -18.29 -14.93 15.07
C ALA A 207 -18.74 -14.49 13.66
N PRO A 208 -18.37 -13.28 13.21
CA PRO A 208 -18.60 -12.83 11.84
C PRO A 208 -17.58 -13.44 10.86
N PHE A 209 -18.03 -13.70 9.64
CA PHE A 209 -17.27 -14.26 8.52
C PHE A 209 -17.54 -13.49 7.22
N SER A 210 -16.60 -13.52 6.29
CA SER A 210 -16.71 -12.85 4.99
C SER A 210 -16.36 -13.78 3.83
N GLY A 211 -17.24 -13.89 2.83
CA GLY A 211 -17.06 -14.80 1.71
C GLY A 211 -15.88 -14.44 0.79
N HIS A 212 -15.64 -13.14 0.55
CA HIS A 212 -14.60 -12.69 -0.39
C HIS A 212 -13.16 -12.80 0.12
N LYS A 213 -12.97 -13.28 1.36
CA LYS A 213 -11.67 -13.72 1.89
C LYS A 213 -11.39 -15.21 1.66
N LEU A 214 -12.38 -15.91 1.11
CA LEU A 214 -12.42 -17.35 0.93
C LEU A 214 -12.90 -17.69 -0.48
N TYR A 215 -12.61 -16.87 -1.49
CA TYR A 215 -12.95 -17.13 -2.89
C TYR A 215 -14.45 -17.14 -3.24
N ALA A 216 -15.31 -16.61 -2.38
CA ALA A 216 -16.70 -16.28 -2.74
C ALA A 216 -16.75 -14.83 -3.30
N PRO A 217 -17.83 -14.43 -4.01
CA PRO A 217 -17.99 -13.04 -4.43
C PRO A 217 -18.09 -12.08 -3.23
N LYS A 218 -17.82 -10.80 -3.48
CA LYS A 218 -18.11 -9.71 -2.53
C LYS A 218 -19.62 -9.61 -2.30
N GLY A 219 -20.04 -9.11 -1.14
CA GLY A 219 -21.46 -8.92 -0.81
C GLY A 219 -22.16 -10.16 -0.21
N ILE A 220 -21.40 -11.14 0.28
CA ILE A 220 -21.92 -12.28 1.06
C ILE A 220 -21.00 -12.60 2.24
N GLY A 221 -21.58 -12.86 3.39
CA GLY A 221 -20.93 -13.31 4.60
C GLY A 221 -21.85 -14.14 5.48
N MET A 222 -21.35 -14.48 6.67
CA MET A 222 -22.12 -15.20 7.69
C MET A 222 -21.88 -14.57 9.06
N LEU A 223 -22.86 -14.72 9.95
CA LEU A 223 -22.69 -14.48 11.38
C LEU A 223 -23.10 -15.73 12.14
N TYR A 224 -22.23 -16.17 13.05
CA TYR A 224 -22.56 -17.13 14.09
C TYR A 224 -22.99 -16.41 15.36
N VAL A 225 -24.04 -16.90 15.99
CA VAL A 225 -24.51 -16.47 17.31
C VAL A 225 -24.69 -17.70 18.18
N ARG A 226 -23.96 -17.79 19.28
CA ARG A 226 -24.02 -18.90 20.23
C ARG A 226 -25.44 -19.08 20.77
N ALA A 227 -25.82 -20.32 21.04
CA ALA A 227 -27.06 -20.62 21.77
C ALA A 227 -27.08 -19.89 23.12
N GLY A 228 -28.17 -19.18 23.41
CA GLY A 228 -28.34 -18.37 24.61
C GLY A 228 -27.67 -16.99 24.58
N ALA A 229 -26.85 -16.65 23.58
CA ALA A 229 -26.36 -15.29 23.40
C ALA A 229 -27.50 -14.38 22.88
N PRO A 230 -27.58 -13.11 23.34
CA PRO A 230 -28.64 -12.21 22.91
C PRO A 230 -28.50 -11.88 21.43
N PHE A 231 -29.61 -11.51 20.80
CA PHE A 231 -29.62 -11.20 19.39
C PHE A 231 -30.65 -10.11 19.08
N THR A 232 -30.20 -9.07 18.39
CA THR A 232 -31.02 -7.97 17.88
C THR A 232 -30.80 -7.84 16.38
N PRO A 233 -31.83 -8.05 15.54
CA PRO A 233 -31.71 -7.87 14.11
C PRO A 233 -31.29 -6.44 13.75
N LEU A 234 -30.23 -6.30 12.95
CA LEU A 234 -29.82 -5.01 12.40
C LEU A 234 -30.79 -4.53 11.31
N MET A 235 -31.35 -5.46 10.53
CA MET A 235 -32.31 -5.21 9.46
C MET A 235 -33.62 -5.93 9.75
N MET A 236 -34.67 -5.15 10.04
CA MET A 236 -36.04 -5.63 10.28
C MET A 236 -36.92 -5.45 9.04
N GLY A 237 -37.90 -6.34 8.86
CA GLY A 237 -38.71 -6.41 7.64
C GLY A 237 -39.44 -7.74 7.48
N GLY A 238 -39.46 -8.28 6.26
CA GLY A 238 -40.33 -9.37 5.82
C GLY A 238 -40.04 -10.77 6.35
N GLY A 239 -39.24 -10.94 7.41
CA GLY A 239 -39.07 -12.23 8.08
C GLY A 239 -38.05 -13.20 7.46
N GLN A 240 -37.25 -12.76 6.47
CA GLN A 240 -36.14 -13.57 5.91
C GLN A 240 -35.12 -13.97 6.99
N GLU A 241 -34.35 -15.03 6.72
CA GLU A 241 -33.44 -15.64 7.70
C GLU A 241 -34.14 -15.95 9.04
N ALA A 242 -35.39 -16.43 9.00
CA ALA A 242 -36.24 -16.68 10.17
C ALA A 242 -36.43 -15.44 11.07
N GLY A 243 -36.59 -14.26 10.45
CA GLY A 243 -36.74 -12.97 11.12
C GLY A 243 -35.44 -12.39 11.67
N GLN A 244 -34.29 -13.05 11.46
CA GLN A 244 -33.03 -12.62 12.04
C GLN A 244 -32.32 -11.56 11.21
N ARG A 245 -32.53 -11.56 9.89
CA ARG A 245 -31.93 -10.60 8.96
C ARG A 245 -32.83 -10.47 7.74
N SER A 246 -33.59 -9.38 7.68
CA SER A 246 -34.57 -9.16 6.61
C SER A 246 -33.95 -8.75 5.27
N GLY A 247 -34.75 -8.88 4.21
CA GLY A 247 -34.37 -8.63 2.82
C GLY A 247 -34.20 -9.95 2.07
N THR A 248 -34.77 -10.02 0.85
CA THR A 248 -34.70 -11.22 0.01
C THR A 248 -33.28 -11.74 -0.10
N GLU A 249 -33.13 -13.05 0.10
CA GLU A 249 -31.82 -13.68 0.24
C GLU A 249 -31.00 -13.57 -1.06
N ASN A 250 -29.71 -13.25 -0.91
CA ASN A 250 -28.78 -13.20 -2.04
C ASN A 250 -28.44 -14.63 -2.51
N MET A 251 -29.34 -15.25 -3.26
CA MET A 251 -29.21 -16.65 -3.66
C MET A 251 -27.97 -16.94 -4.50
N ALA A 252 -27.54 -16.00 -5.35
CA ALA A 252 -26.29 -16.12 -6.09
C ALA A 252 -25.06 -16.12 -5.17
N GLY A 253 -25.03 -15.21 -4.19
CA GLY A 253 -23.97 -15.16 -3.18
C GLY A 253 -23.95 -16.40 -2.28
N ILE A 254 -25.11 -16.86 -1.82
CA ILE A 254 -25.25 -18.06 -0.98
C ILE A 254 -24.81 -19.31 -1.74
N ALA A 255 -25.22 -19.48 -3.00
CA ALA A 255 -24.79 -20.61 -3.84
C ALA A 255 -23.26 -20.61 -4.04
N ALA A 256 -22.69 -19.44 -4.33
CA ALA A 256 -21.24 -19.28 -4.50
C ALA A 256 -20.46 -19.62 -3.23
N LEU A 257 -20.92 -19.10 -2.07
CA LEU A 257 -20.35 -19.46 -0.77
C LEU A 257 -20.50 -20.96 -0.50
N GLY A 258 -21.63 -21.57 -0.88
CA GLY A 258 -21.84 -23.00 -0.80
C GLY A 258 -20.82 -23.84 -1.55
N ALA A 259 -20.45 -23.43 -2.76
CA ALA A 259 -19.41 -24.09 -3.55
C ALA A 259 -18.02 -23.97 -2.91
N VAL A 260 -17.70 -22.81 -2.35
CA VAL A 260 -16.47 -22.61 -1.57
C VAL A 260 -16.43 -23.49 -0.33
N LEU A 261 -17.53 -23.55 0.42
CA LEU A 261 -17.63 -24.40 1.60
C LEU A 261 -17.50 -25.89 1.21
N ALA A 262 -18.07 -26.30 0.06
CA ALA A 262 -17.86 -27.65 -0.45
C ALA A 262 -16.37 -27.93 -0.73
N ALA A 263 -15.66 -26.97 -1.33
CA ALA A 263 -14.22 -27.08 -1.58
C ALA A 263 -13.39 -27.14 -0.29
N LEU A 264 -13.86 -26.54 0.82
CA LEU A 264 -13.22 -26.71 2.12
C LEU A 264 -13.48 -28.11 2.71
N GLU A 265 -14.71 -28.61 2.55
CA GLU A 265 -15.14 -29.91 3.08
C GLU A 265 -14.48 -31.08 2.34
N ASP A 266 -14.13 -30.91 1.05
CA ASP A 266 -13.45 -31.94 0.25
C ASP A 266 -11.99 -32.22 0.68
N GLY A 267 -11.33 -31.26 1.35
CA GLY A 267 -9.96 -31.37 1.84
C GLY A 267 -8.86 -31.51 0.78
N THR A 268 -9.17 -31.33 -0.51
CA THR A 268 -8.25 -31.54 -1.65
C THR A 268 -8.12 -30.32 -2.57
N THR A 269 -9.14 -29.45 -2.63
CA THR A 269 -9.11 -28.26 -3.49
C THR A 269 -8.09 -27.23 -3.00
N PHE A 270 -7.96 -27.08 -1.68
CA PHE A 270 -7.06 -26.13 -1.05
C PHE A 270 -5.77 -26.81 -0.57
N ARG A 271 -4.65 -26.10 -0.65
CA ARG A 271 -3.35 -26.56 -0.15
C ARG A 271 -3.38 -26.80 1.35
N SER A 272 -2.63 -27.79 1.80
CA SER A 272 -2.49 -28.09 3.22
C SER A 272 -1.71 -26.98 3.93
N HIS A 273 -1.83 -26.92 5.26
CA HIS A 273 -1.06 -25.97 6.07
C HIS A 273 0.46 -26.15 5.87
N ALA A 274 0.92 -27.40 5.73
CA ALA A 274 2.33 -27.72 5.51
C ALA A 274 2.84 -27.18 4.16
N ASP A 275 2.05 -27.35 3.08
CA ASP A 275 2.41 -26.81 1.76
C ASP A 275 2.48 -25.27 1.80
N LEU A 276 1.52 -24.62 2.46
CA LEU A 276 1.50 -23.16 2.58
C LEU A 276 2.68 -22.65 3.39
N ALA A 277 3.10 -23.36 4.44
CA ALA A 277 4.28 -23.03 5.21
C ALA A 277 5.57 -23.20 4.38
N ALA A 278 5.65 -24.22 3.51
CA ALA A 278 6.77 -24.42 2.60
C ALA A 278 6.85 -23.31 1.54
N PHE A 279 5.71 -22.92 0.94
CA PHE A 279 5.66 -21.78 0.02
C PHE A 279 6.02 -20.46 0.69
N ARG A 280 5.61 -20.26 1.95
CA ARG A 280 6.06 -19.10 2.74
C ARG A 280 7.58 -19.10 2.89
N ALA A 281 8.17 -20.23 3.26
CA ALA A 281 9.62 -20.34 3.45
C ALA A 281 10.37 -20.01 2.15
N GLN A 282 9.88 -20.49 1.00
CA GLN A 282 10.47 -20.18 -0.30
C GLN A 282 10.40 -18.68 -0.63
N LEU A 283 9.25 -18.04 -0.41
CA LEU A 283 9.09 -16.60 -0.58
C LEU A 283 9.99 -15.80 0.37
N VAL A 284 10.13 -16.24 1.62
CA VAL A 284 11.02 -15.63 2.63
C VAL A 284 12.47 -15.68 2.16
N THR A 285 12.96 -16.83 1.71
CA THR A 285 14.34 -16.96 1.19
C THR A 285 14.58 -16.02 0.01
N SER A 286 13.62 -15.93 -0.91
CA SER A 286 13.72 -15.02 -2.06
C SER A 286 13.71 -13.54 -1.63
N LEU A 287 12.87 -13.17 -0.66
CA LEU A 287 12.83 -11.81 -0.09
C LEU A 287 14.14 -11.45 0.62
N GLU A 288 14.71 -12.36 1.42
CA GLU A 288 15.99 -12.16 2.10
C GLU A 288 17.16 -12.00 1.12
N HIS A 289 17.14 -12.76 0.02
CA HIS A 289 18.11 -12.62 -1.06
C HIS A 289 17.94 -11.30 -1.83
N ALA A 290 16.70 -10.92 -2.14
CA ALA A 290 16.40 -9.68 -2.86
C ALA A 290 16.74 -8.43 -2.04
N PHE A 291 16.46 -8.45 -0.73
CA PHE A 291 16.52 -7.29 0.15
C PHE A 291 17.40 -7.55 1.38
N PRO A 292 18.73 -7.33 1.27
CA PRO A 292 19.64 -7.45 2.41
C PRO A 292 19.19 -6.56 3.59
N GLY A 293 19.10 -7.14 4.78
CA GLY A 293 18.65 -6.44 5.98
C GLY A 293 17.13 -6.30 6.10
N ILE A 294 16.35 -6.99 5.28
CA ILE A 294 14.89 -7.12 5.46
C ILE A 294 14.55 -7.53 6.90
N VAL A 295 13.50 -6.92 7.45
CA VAL A 295 13.00 -7.22 8.79
C VAL A 295 11.55 -7.67 8.69
N PHE A 296 11.26 -8.89 9.14
CA PHE A 296 9.89 -9.36 9.32
C PHE A 296 9.32 -8.83 10.64
N ASN A 297 8.09 -8.31 10.60
CA ASN A 297 7.51 -7.57 11.73
C ASN A 297 6.82 -8.49 12.76
N MET A 298 6.79 -9.80 12.54
CA MET A 298 6.23 -10.79 13.44
C MET A 298 6.91 -12.16 13.28
N PRO A 299 6.90 -13.00 14.33
CA PRO A 299 7.35 -14.39 14.23
C PRO A 299 6.44 -15.25 13.35
N PHE A 300 7.02 -16.15 12.54
CA PHE A 300 6.29 -16.99 11.59
C PHE A 300 5.53 -18.17 12.23
N ASP A 301 5.97 -18.62 13.39
CA ASP A 301 5.31 -19.67 14.20
C ASP A 301 4.01 -19.17 14.86
N LEU A 302 3.88 -17.85 15.03
CA LEU A 302 2.69 -17.21 15.59
C LEU A 302 1.74 -16.68 14.51
N SER A 303 2.07 -16.80 13.22
CA SER A 303 1.33 -16.19 12.13
C SER A 303 0.83 -17.19 11.08
N LEU A 304 -0.23 -16.81 10.38
CA LEU A 304 -0.77 -17.55 9.26
C LEU A 304 0.33 -17.78 8.19
N PRO A 305 0.47 -19.01 7.65
CA PRO A 305 1.48 -19.29 6.63
C PRO A 305 1.27 -18.48 5.35
N THR A 306 0.05 -17.99 5.14
CA THR A 306 -0.31 -17.22 3.95
C THR A 306 0.00 -15.72 4.06
N THR A 307 0.62 -15.26 5.15
CA THR A 307 0.85 -13.83 5.40
C THR A 307 2.30 -13.56 5.77
N LEU A 308 2.91 -12.61 5.07
CA LEU A 308 4.19 -12.01 5.39
C LEU A 308 3.98 -10.52 5.57
N ASN A 309 4.62 -9.94 6.58
CA ASN A 309 4.68 -8.50 6.73
C ASN A 309 6.09 -8.09 7.16
N PHE A 310 6.70 -7.25 6.34
CA PHE A 310 8.12 -6.93 6.40
C PHE A 310 8.40 -5.48 6.06
N SER A 311 9.57 -5.00 6.46
CA SER A 311 10.10 -3.67 6.16
C SER A 311 11.54 -3.80 5.67
N VAL A 312 11.95 -2.97 4.71
CA VAL A 312 13.33 -2.95 4.21
C VAL A 312 13.97 -1.61 4.64
N PRO A 313 15.08 -1.63 5.41
CA PRO A 313 15.76 -0.42 5.83
C PRO A 313 16.11 0.48 4.63
N GLY A 314 15.86 1.78 4.76
CA GLY A 314 16.17 2.77 3.73
C GLY A 314 15.19 2.84 2.56
N LEU A 315 14.18 1.97 2.48
CA LEU A 315 13.14 2.01 1.45
C LEU A 315 11.78 2.36 2.05
N SER A 316 11.04 3.24 1.37
CA SER A 316 9.65 3.53 1.72
C SER A 316 8.71 2.43 1.23
N SER A 317 7.54 2.32 1.86
CA SER A 317 6.47 1.42 1.41
C SER A 317 6.02 1.76 -0.02
N LYS A 318 6.00 3.05 -0.37
CA LYS A 318 5.67 3.51 -1.72
C LYS A 318 6.66 3.00 -2.78
N GLU A 319 7.96 3.07 -2.51
CA GLU A 319 8.98 2.59 -3.45
C GLU A 319 8.87 1.08 -3.68
N LEU A 320 8.72 0.31 -2.60
CA LEU A 320 8.53 -1.15 -2.69
C LEU A 320 7.24 -1.52 -3.43
N LEU A 321 6.14 -0.81 -3.17
CA LEU A 321 4.87 -1.01 -3.90
C LEU A 321 5.02 -0.72 -5.39
N ASP A 322 5.63 0.41 -5.76
CA ASP A 322 5.85 0.78 -7.16
C ASP A 322 6.81 -0.22 -7.85
N LEU A 323 7.83 -0.72 -7.14
CA LEU A 323 8.76 -1.75 -7.61
C LEU A 323 8.07 -3.10 -7.88
N PHE A 324 7.34 -3.63 -6.89
CA PHE A 324 6.61 -4.91 -7.06
C PHE A 324 5.56 -4.79 -8.16
N ASP A 325 4.86 -3.66 -8.24
CA ASP A 325 3.85 -3.43 -9.28
C ASP A 325 4.47 -3.41 -10.69
N ALA A 326 5.66 -2.79 -10.84
CA ALA A 326 6.43 -2.82 -12.08
C ALA A 326 6.87 -4.23 -12.48
N ALA A 327 7.15 -5.09 -11.49
CA ALA A 327 7.40 -6.52 -11.67
C ALA A 327 6.11 -7.36 -11.84
N ARG A 328 4.93 -6.74 -11.90
CA ARG A 328 3.61 -7.38 -11.97
C ARG A 328 3.32 -8.31 -10.79
N VAL A 329 3.78 -7.94 -9.60
CA VAL A 329 3.49 -8.58 -8.31
C VAL A 329 2.64 -7.62 -7.49
N ARG A 330 1.42 -8.02 -7.13
CA ARG A 330 0.50 -7.17 -6.35
C ARG A 330 0.65 -7.47 -4.87
N VAL A 331 1.11 -6.47 -4.10
CA VAL A 331 1.22 -6.50 -2.64
C VAL A 331 0.55 -5.26 -2.04
N SER A 332 0.53 -5.13 -0.71
CA SER A 332 -0.10 -4.00 -0.01
C SER A 332 0.82 -3.42 1.06
N SER A 333 0.55 -2.23 1.59
CA SER A 333 1.30 -1.62 2.72
C SER A 333 0.58 -1.67 4.07
N GLY A 334 -0.54 -2.41 4.15
CA GLY A 334 -1.37 -2.54 5.37
C GLY A 334 -2.82 -2.91 5.03
N SER A 335 -3.81 -2.45 5.83
CA SER A 335 -5.21 -2.52 5.40
C SER A 335 -5.43 -1.67 4.13
N ALA A 336 -6.30 -2.12 3.21
CA ALA A 336 -6.55 -1.39 1.96
C ALA A 336 -7.01 0.07 2.19
N CYS A 337 -7.68 0.33 3.32
CA CYS A 337 -8.14 1.66 3.71
C CYS A 337 -7.04 2.60 4.23
N SER A 338 -5.98 2.06 4.85
CA SER A 338 -4.80 2.84 5.29
C SER A 338 -3.78 3.03 4.16
N ALA A 339 -3.64 2.05 3.25
CA ALA A 339 -2.74 2.12 2.10
C ALA A 339 -3.03 3.33 1.19
N ALA A 340 -4.30 3.71 1.01
CA ALA A 340 -4.68 4.87 0.21
C ALA A 340 -4.29 6.23 0.83
N LYS A 341 -4.01 6.27 2.14
CA LYS A 341 -3.73 7.51 2.90
C LYS A 341 -2.27 7.65 3.33
N ALA A 342 -1.40 6.68 3.01
CA ALA A 342 0.02 6.66 3.39
C ALA A 342 0.29 6.91 4.89
N LEU A 343 -0.67 6.55 5.76
CA LEU A 343 -0.51 6.65 7.20
C LEU A 343 0.24 5.41 7.73
N PRO A 344 1.04 5.54 8.80
CA PRO A 344 1.65 4.40 9.46
C PRO A 344 0.61 3.34 9.87
N SER A 345 1.02 2.07 9.91
CA SER A 345 0.12 0.99 10.33
C SER A 345 -0.17 1.10 11.83
N TYR A 346 -1.43 1.40 12.19
CA TYR A 346 -1.88 1.40 13.59
C TYR A 346 -1.73 0.03 14.27
N VAL A 347 -1.69 -1.06 13.49
CA VAL A 347 -1.45 -2.42 13.99
C VAL A 347 0.00 -2.53 14.45
N LEU A 348 0.96 -2.09 13.63
CA LEU A 348 2.38 -2.11 13.98
C LEU A 348 2.71 -1.10 15.08
N GLU A 349 2.06 0.06 15.11
CA GLU A 349 2.15 1.01 16.22
C GLU A 349 1.64 0.38 17.53
N ALA A 350 0.53 -0.36 17.50
CA ALA A 350 0.01 -1.09 18.66
C ALA A 350 0.96 -2.19 19.15
N MET A 351 1.77 -2.76 18.26
CA MET A 351 2.85 -3.70 18.57
C MET A 351 4.14 -3.01 19.03
N HIS A 352 4.16 -1.69 19.16
CA HIS A 352 5.35 -0.90 19.48
C HIS A 352 6.53 -1.12 18.51
N VAL A 353 6.22 -1.44 17.26
CA VAL A 353 7.21 -1.55 16.19
C VAL A 353 7.75 -0.14 15.90
N PRO A 354 9.08 0.04 15.73
CA PRO A 354 9.68 1.34 15.43
C PRO A 354 9.01 2.06 14.25
N GLN A 355 8.86 3.38 14.36
CA GLN A 355 8.10 4.20 13.41
C GLN A 355 8.51 3.99 11.95
N TRP A 356 9.82 3.90 11.68
CA TRP A 356 10.30 3.69 10.32
C TRP A 356 9.79 2.37 9.72
N ARG A 357 9.64 1.30 10.52
CA ARG A 357 9.05 0.03 10.08
C ARG A 357 7.55 0.14 9.89
N ALA A 358 6.85 0.76 10.84
CA ALA A 358 5.40 0.98 10.75
C ALA A 358 4.97 1.79 9.51
N SER A 359 5.81 2.72 9.06
CA SER A 359 5.57 3.54 7.86
C SER A 359 6.04 2.89 6.54
N SER A 360 6.97 1.93 6.60
CA SER A 360 7.56 1.26 5.42
C SER A 360 7.09 -0.17 5.20
N ALA A 361 6.21 -0.69 6.06
CA ALA A 361 5.78 -2.08 6.00
C ALA A 361 5.06 -2.45 4.69
N ILE A 362 5.36 -3.66 4.22
CA ILE A 362 4.70 -4.33 3.11
C ILE A 362 4.04 -5.60 3.63
N ARG A 363 2.75 -5.76 3.34
CA ARG A 363 2.03 -7.02 3.44
C ARG A 363 2.05 -7.74 2.10
N LEU A 364 2.61 -8.94 2.12
CA LEU A 364 2.49 -9.94 1.06
C LEU A 364 1.61 -11.08 1.57
N SER A 365 0.52 -11.37 0.87
CA SER A 365 -0.41 -12.42 1.27
C SER A 365 -0.94 -13.22 0.09
N PHE A 366 -0.80 -14.54 0.14
CA PHE A 366 -1.34 -15.45 -0.86
C PHE A 366 -2.56 -16.19 -0.29
N GLY A 367 -3.27 -16.92 -1.13
CA GLY A 367 -4.40 -17.72 -0.69
C GLY A 367 -4.12 -19.21 -0.88
N PRO A 368 -4.93 -20.08 -0.27
CA PRO A 368 -4.70 -21.52 -0.25
C PRO A 368 -4.87 -22.23 -1.62
N LEU A 369 -5.26 -21.52 -2.68
CA LEU A 369 -5.26 -22.03 -4.06
C LEU A 369 -3.93 -21.84 -4.80
N ILE A 370 -2.94 -21.17 -4.21
CA ILE A 370 -1.66 -20.93 -4.90
C ILE A 370 -0.98 -22.25 -5.29
N ASP A 371 -0.34 -22.28 -6.45
CA ASP A 371 0.44 -23.43 -6.91
C ASP A 371 1.95 -23.12 -6.92
N ALA A 372 2.76 -24.18 -7.01
CA ALA A 372 4.21 -24.08 -6.99
C ALA A 372 4.73 -23.18 -8.13
N ALA A 373 4.16 -23.30 -9.34
CA ALA A 373 4.57 -22.50 -10.48
C ALA A 373 4.38 -20.99 -10.26
N THR A 374 3.28 -20.59 -9.61
CA THR A 374 3.03 -19.19 -9.24
C THR A 374 4.02 -18.72 -8.17
N VAL A 375 4.35 -19.58 -7.19
CA VAL A 375 5.34 -19.26 -6.15
C VAL A 375 6.74 -19.11 -6.74
N ASP A 376 7.16 -20.02 -7.63
CA ASP A 376 8.45 -19.96 -8.33
C ASP A 376 8.55 -18.68 -9.16
N ALA A 377 7.49 -18.35 -9.91
CA ALA A 377 7.42 -17.12 -10.69
C ALA A 377 7.42 -15.86 -9.81
N ALA A 378 6.84 -15.92 -8.61
CA ALA A 378 6.89 -14.84 -7.63
C ALA A 378 8.31 -14.64 -7.11
N CYS A 379 9.00 -15.73 -6.73
CA CYS A 379 10.38 -15.69 -6.26
C CYS A 379 11.31 -15.08 -7.32
N ALA A 380 11.23 -15.55 -8.57
CA ALA A 380 12.05 -15.01 -9.66
C ALA A 380 11.82 -13.50 -9.90
N ARG A 381 10.59 -13.01 -9.69
CA ARG A 381 10.28 -11.57 -9.80
C ARG A 381 10.75 -10.77 -8.59
N ILE A 382 10.63 -11.33 -7.39
CA ILE A 382 11.15 -10.74 -6.16
C ILE A 382 12.68 -10.57 -6.26
N GLU A 383 13.39 -11.59 -6.74
CA GLU A 383 14.85 -11.52 -6.94
C GLU A 383 15.24 -10.45 -7.97
N ARG A 384 14.52 -10.38 -9.08
CA ARG A 384 14.69 -9.30 -10.07
C ARG A 384 14.43 -7.92 -9.48
N CYS A 385 13.46 -7.77 -8.58
CA CYS A 385 13.24 -6.51 -7.86
C CYS A 385 14.48 -6.13 -7.04
N GLY A 386 15.10 -7.09 -6.36
CA GLY A 386 16.36 -6.89 -5.65
C GLY A 386 17.51 -6.47 -6.59
N GLU A 387 17.65 -7.13 -7.73
CA GLU A 387 18.62 -6.76 -8.78
C GLU A 387 18.39 -5.35 -9.31
N ALA A 388 17.14 -4.98 -9.58
CA ALA A 388 16.75 -3.67 -10.09
C ALA A 388 17.07 -2.54 -9.09
N LEU A 389 16.88 -2.78 -7.79
CA LEU A 389 17.27 -1.82 -6.76
C LEU A 389 18.80 -1.70 -6.63
N ARG A 390 19.54 -2.81 -6.75
CA ARG A 390 21.01 -2.79 -6.73
C ARG A 390 21.58 -2.06 -7.95
N SER A 391 21.08 -2.33 -9.15
CA SER A 391 21.51 -1.63 -10.37
C SER A 391 21.15 -0.15 -10.35
N SER A 392 20.10 0.24 -9.62
CA SER A 392 19.68 1.62 -9.43
C SER A 392 20.28 2.28 -8.18
N CYS A 393 21.22 1.62 -7.49
CA CYS A 393 21.90 2.12 -6.31
C CYS A 393 21.00 2.48 -5.11
N LEU A 394 19.86 1.82 -4.99
CA LEU A 394 18.93 1.98 -3.85
C LEU A 394 19.15 0.93 -2.75
N LEU A 395 19.92 -0.12 -3.02
CA LEU A 395 20.38 -1.07 -2.01
C LEU A 395 21.92 -1.16 -2.02
N PRO A 396 22.56 -1.28 -0.85
CA PRO A 396 23.97 -1.65 -0.79
C PRO A 396 24.20 -3.00 -1.48
N SER A 397 25.21 -3.08 -2.34
CA SER A 397 25.63 -4.33 -2.98
C SER A 397 27.08 -4.61 -2.62
N ALA A 398 27.37 -5.83 -2.14
CA ALA A 398 28.75 -6.33 -2.00
C ALA A 398 29.39 -6.61 -3.37
N LEU A 399 28.55 -6.89 -4.39
CA LEU A 399 28.96 -6.93 -5.77
C LEU A 399 29.01 -5.50 -6.28
N ALA A 400 30.21 -4.96 -6.45
CA ALA A 400 30.40 -3.72 -7.18
C ALA A 400 29.65 -3.83 -8.53
N PRO A 401 28.91 -2.80 -8.97
CA PRO A 401 28.32 -2.83 -10.30
C PRO A 401 29.40 -3.15 -11.33
N SER A 402 29.04 -3.96 -12.33
CA SER A 402 29.94 -4.19 -13.46
C SER A 402 30.28 -2.83 -14.08
N PRO A 403 31.57 -2.52 -14.36
CA PRO A 403 32.02 -1.21 -14.86
C PRO A 403 31.44 -0.78 -16.23
N HIS A 404 30.45 -1.51 -16.77
CA HIS A 404 29.80 -1.21 -18.03
C HIS A 404 28.64 -0.18 -17.93
N ASP A 405 28.14 0.16 -16.74
CA ASP A 405 27.14 1.23 -16.51
C ASP A 405 27.76 2.40 -15.72
N GLY A 406 28.84 2.99 -16.25
CA GLY A 406 29.59 4.07 -15.59
C GLY A 406 28.72 5.20 -15.02
N ALA A 407 29.31 5.97 -14.09
CA ALA A 407 28.66 7.13 -13.46
C ALA A 407 27.86 7.94 -14.50
N GLN A 408 26.62 8.27 -14.19
CA GLN A 408 25.80 9.08 -15.12
C GLN A 408 25.96 10.56 -14.78
N ASP A 409 26.29 11.37 -15.79
CA ASP A 409 26.21 12.82 -15.68
C ASP A 409 24.78 13.21 -15.33
N GLY A 410 24.61 14.14 -14.40
CA GLY A 410 23.29 14.72 -14.25
C GLY A 410 23.01 15.51 -13.00
N VAL A 411 21.78 16.00 -12.98
CA VAL A 411 21.14 16.69 -11.88
C VAL A 411 19.98 15.80 -11.42
N ILE A 412 20.09 15.28 -10.20
CA ILE A 412 19.06 14.44 -9.58
C ILE A 412 18.39 15.23 -8.48
N GLN A 413 17.06 15.29 -8.53
CA GLN A 413 16.21 15.82 -7.47
C GLN A 413 15.66 14.67 -6.64
N LEU A 414 15.97 14.68 -5.35
CA LEU A 414 15.33 13.85 -4.34
C LEU A 414 14.44 14.74 -3.48
N SER A 415 13.24 14.28 -3.13
CA SER A 415 12.36 15.06 -2.25
C SER A 415 11.70 14.23 -1.16
N VAL A 416 11.48 14.88 -0.02
CA VAL A 416 10.80 14.33 1.16
C VAL A 416 10.02 15.46 1.84
N ASP A 417 8.73 15.27 2.10
CA ASP A 417 7.84 16.27 2.72
C ASP A 417 7.94 17.69 2.09
N GLY A 418 8.12 17.74 0.77
CA GLY A 418 8.26 18.97 0.02
C GLY A 418 9.66 19.60 0.05
N GLN A 419 10.61 19.12 0.87
CA GLN A 419 12.01 19.53 0.80
C GLN A 419 12.72 18.85 -0.37
N CYS A 420 13.56 19.60 -1.09
CA CYS A 420 14.35 19.10 -2.22
C CYS A 420 15.83 19.05 -1.86
N THR A 421 16.46 17.91 -2.10
CA THR A 421 17.91 17.76 -2.16
C THR A 421 18.33 17.53 -3.60
N TRP A 422 19.36 18.24 -4.04
CA TRP A 422 19.91 18.09 -5.38
C TRP A 422 21.29 17.43 -5.33
N LEU A 423 21.48 16.38 -6.14
CA LEU A 423 22.77 15.74 -6.35
C LEU A 423 23.23 16.05 -7.77
N LEU A 424 24.42 16.64 -7.86
CA LEU A 424 25.11 16.94 -9.11
C LEU A 424 26.23 15.93 -9.27
N SER A 425 26.26 15.20 -10.37
CA SER A 425 27.33 14.25 -10.68
C SER A 425 27.95 14.54 -12.03
N ASP A 426 29.27 14.37 -12.11
CA ASP A 426 30.02 14.32 -13.35
C ASP A 426 30.65 12.93 -13.48
N ALA A 427 30.22 12.23 -14.51
CA ALA A 427 30.59 10.88 -14.88
C ALA A 427 32.08 10.74 -15.17
N ALA A 428 32.61 11.68 -15.95
CA ALA A 428 33.97 11.63 -16.47
C ALA A 428 35.02 11.75 -15.37
N SER A 429 34.76 12.57 -14.37
CA SER A 429 35.61 12.74 -13.19
C SER A 429 35.20 11.87 -12.00
N ALA A 430 34.06 11.18 -12.10
CA ALA A 430 33.43 10.47 -10.98
C ALA A 430 33.29 11.35 -9.73
N THR A 431 32.93 12.63 -9.89
CA THR A 431 32.77 13.58 -8.78
C THR A 431 31.31 13.95 -8.58
N CYS A 432 30.95 14.34 -7.35
CA CYS A 432 29.62 14.85 -7.06
C CYS A 432 29.58 15.99 -6.03
N VAL A 433 28.48 16.74 -6.06
CA VAL A 433 28.13 17.78 -5.08
C VAL A 433 26.70 17.57 -4.63
N VAL A 434 26.44 17.74 -3.34
CA VAL A 434 25.10 17.70 -2.76
C VAL A 434 24.68 19.11 -2.33
N ILE A 435 23.50 19.54 -2.76
CA ILE A 435 22.91 20.84 -2.43
C ILE A 435 21.63 20.61 -1.61
N ASP A 436 21.51 21.30 -0.48
CA ASP A 436 20.38 21.24 0.45
C ASP A 436 20.04 19.81 0.92
N PRO A 437 20.97 19.08 1.54
CA PRO A 437 20.72 17.72 2.04
C PRO A 437 19.63 17.71 3.12
N ALA A 438 18.63 16.84 2.96
CA ALA A 438 17.63 16.55 3.97
C ALA A 438 18.01 15.30 4.77
N ALA A 439 17.88 15.34 6.11
CA ALA A 439 18.29 14.24 6.99
C ALA A 439 17.64 12.90 6.63
N ALA A 440 16.35 12.91 6.25
CA ALA A 440 15.63 11.71 5.84
C ALA A 440 16.13 11.08 4.52
N LEU A 441 16.87 11.84 3.69
CA LEU A 441 17.43 11.37 2.42
C LEU A 441 18.90 10.94 2.52
N VAL A 442 19.56 11.18 3.66
CA VAL A 442 20.99 10.88 3.87
C VAL A 442 21.36 9.43 3.54
N PRO A 443 20.65 8.39 4.04
CA PRO A 443 21.00 7.01 3.73
C PRO A 443 20.94 6.72 2.22
N ARG A 444 19.97 7.31 1.52
CA ARG A 444 19.80 7.16 0.07
C ARG A 444 20.91 7.86 -0.70
N LEU A 445 21.27 9.08 -0.31
CA LEU A 445 22.39 9.82 -0.90
C LEU A 445 23.70 9.05 -0.73
N ALA A 446 23.97 8.55 0.48
CA ALA A 446 25.16 7.76 0.75
C ALA A 446 25.21 6.47 -0.07
N ALA A 447 24.09 5.73 -0.15
CA ALA A 447 23.99 4.53 -0.97
C ALA A 447 24.26 4.83 -2.46
N PHE A 448 23.68 5.91 -2.98
CA PHE A 448 23.89 6.34 -4.36
C PHE A 448 25.35 6.69 -4.64
N ILE A 449 25.97 7.53 -3.81
CA ILE A 449 27.37 7.98 -3.94
C ILE A 449 28.32 6.78 -3.89
N ARG A 450 28.17 5.87 -2.92
CA ARG A 450 29.01 4.65 -2.82
C ARG A 450 28.86 3.74 -4.03
N CYS A 451 27.61 3.47 -4.42
CA CYS A 451 27.30 2.55 -5.50
C CYS A 451 27.81 3.05 -6.87
N GLN A 452 27.73 4.35 -7.12
CA GLN A 452 28.26 4.99 -8.33
C GLN A 452 29.75 5.33 -8.23
N GLN A 453 30.41 5.02 -7.10
CA GLN A 453 31.81 5.31 -6.83
C GLN A 453 32.17 6.80 -7.01
N LEU A 454 31.28 7.70 -6.58
CA LEU A 454 31.47 9.14 -6.72
C LEU A 454 32.29 9.71 -5.57
N ASP A 455 33.27 10.56 -5.89
CA ASP A 455 33.99 11.41 -4.94
C ASP A 455 33.14 12.63 -4.57
N LEU A 456 32.72 12.73 -3.30
CA LEU A 456 31.91 13.85 -2.80
C LEU A 456 32.80 15.08 -2.55
N ARG A 457 32.73 16.05 -3.46
CA ARG A 457 33.59 17.25 -3.43
C ARG A 457 33.11 18.31 -2.44
N ALA A 458 31.79 18.50 -2.36
CA ALA A 458 31.18 19.51 -1.49
C ALA A 458 29.75 19.15 -1.07
N ILE A 459 29.37 19.62 0.11
CA ILE A 459 27.98 19.66 0.57
C ILE A 459 27.65 21.12 0.88
N VAL A 460 26.70 21.69 0.13
CA VAL A 460 26.40 23.12 0.16
C VAL A 460 24.92 23.37 0.43
N HIS A 461 24.58 24.59 0.89
CA HIS A 461 23.20 24.97 1.18
C HIS A 461 22.87 26.31 0.53
N THR A 462 21.67 26.42 -0.03
CA THR A 462 21.13 27.65 -0.64
C THR A 462 20.65 28.65 0.42
N ALA A 463 20.35 28.18 1.62
CA ALA A 463 20.03 28.98 2.78
C ALA A 463 20.61 28.35 4.05
N ARG A 464 20.54 29.06 5.18
CA ARG A 464 20.93 28.47 6.47
C ARG A 464 20.12 27.20 6.74
N PRO A 465 20.75 26.06 7.01
CA PRO A 465 20.04 24.80 7.22
C PRO A 465 19.17 24.86 8.48
N VAL A 466 17.93 24.41 8.37
CA VAL A 466 16.94 24.40 9.46
C VAL A 466 17.34 23.43 10.58
N ASP A 467 18.07 22.38 10.23
CA ASP A 467 18.54 21.34 11.15
C ASP A 467 19.92 21.64 11.77
N ASN A 468 20.41 22.87 11.62
CA ASN A 468 21.75 23.30 12.04
C ASN A 468 22.89 22.44 11.46
N GLY A 469 22.71 21.83 10.28
CA GLY A 469 23.73 21.04 9.59
C GLY A 469 23.78 19.56 9.99
N ALA A 470 22.77 19.06 10.71
CA ALA A 470 22.69 17.66 11.11
C ALA A 470 22.73 16.70 9.91
N ALA A 471 22.00 16.98 8.83
CA ALA A 471 22.00 16.18 7.61
C ALA A 471 23.38 16.13 6.94
N ARG A 472 24.10 17.25 6.94
CA ARG A 472 25.48 17.33 6.43
C ARG A 472 26.41 16.40 7.21
N LEU A 473 26.37 16.47 8.54
CA LEU A 473 27.21 15.64 9.41
C LEU A 473 26.85 14.15 9.27
N ALA A 474 25.56 13.83 9.23
CA ALA A 474 25.09 12.46 9.02
C ALA A 474 25.58 11.89 7.68
N LEU A 475 25.55 12.67 6.59
CA LEU A 475 26.04 12.22 5.29
C LEU A 475 27.54 11.96 5.28
N LEU A 476 28.33 12.83 5.91
CA LEU A 476 29.77 12.60 6.08
C LEU A 476 30.06 11.31 6.86
N GLN A 477 29.35 11.12 7.98
CA GLN A 477 29.50 9.94 8.82
C GLN A 477 29.13 8.66 8.07
N GLU A 478 28.00 8.66 7.35
CA GLU A 478 27.57 7.54 6.52
C GLU A 478 28.58 7.21 5.41
N LEU A 479 29.25 8.21 4.84
CA LEU A 479 30.26 8.00 3.80
C LEU A 479 31.66 7.74 4.37
N SER A 480 31.84 7.80 5.70
CA SER A 480 33.16 7.72 6.36
C SER A 480 34.16 8.77 5.83
N ILE A 481 33.67 10.00 5.60
CA ILE A 481 34.48 11.14 5.14
C ILE A 481 34.64 12.13 6.29
N GLU A 482 35.87 12.47 6.66
CA GLU A 482 36.14 13.42 7.77
C GLU A 482 35.66 14.84 7.45
N GLN A 483 35.93 15.29 6.23
CA GLN A 483 35.55 16.61 5.75
C GLN A 483 35.44 16.61 4.22
N VAL A 484 34.53 17.44 3.74
CA VAL A 484 34.43 17.81 2.31
C VAL A 484 34.48 19.32 2.23
N GLY A 485 34.90 19.84 1.08
CA GLY A 485 35.02 21.27 0.87
C GLY A 485 33.68 22.01 1.00
N ASP A 486 33.79 23.32 1.20
CA ASP A 486 32.85 24.31 0.68
C ASP A 486 33.47 24.86 -0.63
N LEU A 487 32.74 25.62 -1.46
CA LEU A 487 33.26 26.23 -2.70
C LEU A 487 34.46 27.20 -2.46
N GLY A 488 34.94 27.31 -1.22
CA GLY A 488 36.11 28.06 -0.82
C GLY A 488 35.91 29.57 -0.95
N ALA A 489 37.00 30.33 -0.75
CA ALA A 489 36.98 31.79 -0.91
C ALA A 489 36.74 32.23 -2.36
N SER A 490 37.08 31.38 -3.33
CA SER A 490 36.84 31.65 -4.75
C SER A 490 35.36 31.61 -5.14
N GLY A 491 34.52 30.92 -4.34
CA GLY A 491 33.13 30.68 -4.67
C GLY A 491 32.92 29.79 -5.90
N GLU A 492 33.94 29.06 -6.36
CA GLU A 492 33.86 28.18 -7.53
C GLU A 492 34.42 26.79 -7.22
N LEU A 493 33.79 25.77 -7.79
CA LEU A 493 34.23 24.38 -7.69
C LEU A 493 34.13 23.71 -9.06
N ALA A 494 35.23 23.10 -9.49
CA ALA A 494 35.23 22.25 -10.68
C ALA A 494 34.57 20.89 -10.37
N LEU A 495 33.64 20.50 -11.24
CA LEU A 495 32.94 19.22 -11.26
C LEU A 495 33.18 18.59 -12.64
N GLY A 496 34.33 17.95 -12.81
CA GLY A 496 34.83 17.51 -14.11
C GLY A 496 35.02 18.66 -15.10
N GLN A 497 34.30 18.62 -16.22
CA GLN A 497 34.31 19.70 -17.22
C GLN A 497 33.34 20.85 -16.89
N GLN A 498 32.52 20.69 -15.86
CA GLN A 498 31.54 21.69 -15.45
C GLN A 498 32.06 22.48 -14.25
N ARG A 499 31.56 23.70 -14.07
CA ARG A 499 31.85 24.52 -12.88
C ARG A 499 30.58 24.88 -12.16
N LEU A 500 30.62 24.69 -10.85
CA LEU A 500 29.62 25.17 -9.92
C LEU A 500 30.12 26.48 -9.30
N ARG A 501 29.36 27.56 -9.46
CA ARG A 501 29.69 28.89 -8.93
C ARG A 501 28.66 29.35 -7.91
N ARG A 502 29.11 29.84 -6.75
CA ARG A 502 28.31 30.49 -5.72
C ARG A 502 28.11 31.97 -6.06
N VAL A 503 26.87 32.43 -5.93
CA VAL A 503 26.50 33.85 -6.01
C VAL A 503 25.78 34.22 -4.71
N GLU A 504 26.26 35.28 -4.05
CA GLU A 504 25.75 35.73 -2.76
C GLU A 504 24.60 36.72 -2.91
N TYR A 505 23.54 36.52 -2.12
CA TYR A 505 22.34 37.38 -2.10
C TYR A 505 21.88 37.66 -0.66
N GLY A 506 22.68 38.39 0.10
CA GLY A 506 22.44 38.59 1.53
C GLY A 506 22.66 37.29 2.30
N ASP A 507 21.66 36.82 3.06
CA ASP A 507 21.76 35.59 3.86
C ASP A 507 21.49 34.30 3.06
N THR A 508 21.28 34.39 1.75
CA THR A 508 21.06 33.25 0.86
C THR A 508 22.13 33.14 -0.23
N HIS A 509 22.28 31.94 -0.75
CA HIS A 509 23.22 31.60 -1.81
C HIS A 509 22.48 30.98 -2.99
N VAL A 510 22.93 31.35 -4.19
CA VAL A 510 22.52 30.69 -5.44
C VAL A 510 23.74 29.96 -5.98
N TYR A 511 23.56 28.70 -6.36
CA TYR A 511 24.62 27.93 -7.02
C TYR A 511 24.28 27.80 -8.51
N LEU A 512 25.23 28.13 -9.36
CA LEU A 512 25.10 28.11 -10.82
C LEU A 512 25.96 26.98 -11.37
N LEU A 513 25.35 25.99 -12.01
CA LEU A 513 26.06 24.97 -12.78
C LEU A 513 26.12 25.45 -14.23
N GLU A 514 27.20 26.16 -14.54
CA GLU A 514 27.30 27.01 -15.73
C GLU A 514 26.06 27.93 -15.85
N GLN A 515 25.56 28.20 -17.06
CA GLN A 515 24.29 28.91 -17.29
C GLN A 515 23.08 27.95 -17.45
N ARG A 516 23.26 26.65 -17.17
CA ARG A 516 22.21 25.65 -17.43
C ARG A 516 21.27 25.47 -16.25
N PHE A 517 21.80 25.42 -15.03
CA PHE A 517 21.02 25.24 -13.81
C PHE A 517 21.36 26.31 -12.78
N ALA A 518 20.35 26.82 -12.10
CA ALA A 518 20.48 27.68 -10.94
C ALA A 518 19.74 27.07 -9.75
N PHE A 519 20.47 26.71 -8.70
CA PHE A 519 19.94 26.22 -7.43
C PHE A 519 19.63 27.42 -6.56
N THR A 520 18.35 27.78 -6.51
CA THR A 520 17.89 29.08 -5.98
C THR A 520 17.33 29.00 -4.57
N GLY A 521 17.17 27.80 -4.01
CA GLY A 521 16.59 27.66 -2.69
C GLY A 521 15.14 28.16 -2.63
N ALA A 522 14.87 29.13 -1.77
CA ALA A 522 13.58 29.82 -1.64
C ALA A 522 13.63 31.27 -2.14
N LEU A 523 14.51 31.57 -3.12
CA LEU A 523 14.72 32.93 -3.62
C LEU A 523 13.44 33.52 -4.24
N ALA A 524 13.07 34.73 -3.82
CA ALA A 524 11.87 35.41 -4.31
C ALA A 524 11.98 35.77 -5.81
N PRO A 525 10.85 35.81 -6.56
CA PRO A 525 10.86 36.06 -8.01
C PRO A 525 11.59 37.33 -8.45
N HIS A 526 11.49 38.43 -7.70
CA HIS A 526 12.16 39.69 -8.03
C HIS A 526 13.69 39.60 -7.97
N ARG A 527 14.26 38.71 -7.14
CA ARG A 527 15.70 38.49 -7.08
C ARG A 527 16.19 37.58 -8.21
N ILE A 528 15.34 36.68 -8.68
CA ILE A 528 15.60 35.85 -9.87
C ILE A 528 15.67 36.74 -11.12
N ALA A 529 14.80 37.76 -11.21
CA ALA A 529 14.90 38.79 -12.25
C ALA A 529 16.27 39.49 -12.25
N SER A 530 16.78 39.84 -11.08
CA SER A 530 18.10 40.47 -10.96
C SER A 530 19.25 39.57 -11.43
N LEU A 531 19.14 38.24 -11.30
CA LEU A 531 20.13 37.30 -11.86
C LEU A 531 20.14 37.33 -13.39
N LEU A 532 18.95 37.48 -14.00
CA LEU A 532 18.79 37.58 -15.45
C LEU A 532 19.35 38.92 -15.96
N ASP A 533 19.01 40.02 -15.29
CA ASP A 533 19.51 41.36 -15.62
C ASP A 533 21.05 41.46 -15.50
N ALA A 534 21.62 40.75 -14.53
CA ALA A 534 23.08 40.66 -14.33
C ALA A 534 23.78 39.72 -15.33
N GLY A 535 23.04 39.04 -16.22
CA GLY A 535 23.59 38.07 -17.18
C GLY A 535 24.17 36.80 -16.55
N LEU A 536 23.83 36.52 -15.29
CA LEU A 536 24.29 35.34 -14.55
C LEU A 536 23.48 34.09 -14.91
N VAL A 537 22.21 34.28 -15.28
CA VAL A 537 21.34 33.24 -15.83
C VAL A 537 20.76 33.72 -17.16
N THR A 538 20.26 32.78 -17.96
CA THR A 538 19.52 33.07 -19.19
C THR A 538 18.04 32.81 -18.96
N GLN A 539 17.21 33.22 -19.93
CA GLN A 539 15.77 32.93 -19.89
C GLN A 539 15.45 31.43 -19.83
N ASP A 540 16.34 30.59 -20.38
CA ASP A 540 16.20 29.13 -20.47
C ASP A 540 16.92 28.39 -19.34
N THR A 541 17.56 29.09 -18.41
CA THR A 541 18.20 28.48 -17.24
C THR A 541 17.15 27.80 -16.36
N ILE A 542 17.42 26.53 -16.01
CA ILE A 542 16.55 25.71 -15.16
C ILE A 542 16.72 26.14 -13.70
N LEU A 543 15.62 26.53 -13.07
CA LEU A 543 15.59 26.97 -11.69
C LEU A 543 15.22 25.79 -10.78
N CYS A 544 16.11 25.49 -9.85
CA CYS A 544 16.08 24.34 -8.95
C CYS A 544 15.84 24.83 -7.52
N ALA A 545 14.61 24.73 -7.04
CA ALA A 545 14.21 25.22 -5.72
C ALA A 545 14.56 24.20 -4.60
N ALA A 546 14.69 24.70 -3.37
CA ALA A 546 14.84 23.85 -2.18
C ALA A 546 13.52 23.25 -1.70
N HIS A 547 12.38 23.67 -2.28
CA HIS A 547 11.06 23.11 -1.98
C HIS A 547 10.28 22.79 -3.26
N ASP A 548 9.59 21.65 -3.27
CA ASP A 548 8.73 21.17 -4.34
C ASP A 548 7.29 21.58 -4.05
N ASP A 549 6.85 22.67 -4.69
CA ASP A 549 5.47 23.17 -4.69
C ASP A 549 4.58 22.45 -5.72
N GLY A 550 4.96 21.22 -6.09
CA GLY A 550 4.31 20.43 -7.14
C GLY A 550 4.89 20.67 -8.53
N THR A 551 5.95 21.49 -8.63
CA THR A 551 6.36 22.03 -9.91
C THR A 551 7.71 21.53 -10.44
N ILE A 552 8.41 20.71 -9.66
CA ILE A 552 9.68 20.02 -10.01
C ILE A 552 10.83 21.01 -10.24
N CYS A 553 10.75 21.84 -11.29
CA CYS A 553 11.70 22.89 -11.63
C CYS A 553 11.02 24.06 -12.37
N GLY A 554 11.67 25.23 -12.36
CA GLY A 554 11.26 26.46 -13.05
C GLY A 554 12.16 26.84 -14.22
N THR A 555 11.81 27.90 -14.95
CA THR A 555 12.74 28.68 -15.80
C THR A 555 12.57 30.16 -15.50
N ALA A 556 13.62 30.96 -15.72
CA ALA A 556 13.53 32.41 -15.54
C ALA A 556 12.42 33.02 -16.42
N ARG A 557 12.27 32.53 -17.67
CA ARG A 557 11.18 32.93 -18.57
C ARG A 557 9.79 32.68 -17.97
N ALA A 558 9.53 31.47 -17.47
CA ALA A 558 8.23 31.11 -16.94
C ALA A 558 7.87 31.87 -15.65
N MET A 559 8.87 32.19 -14.83
CA MET A 559 8.69 33.01 -13.63
C MET A 559 8.35 34.47 -13.97
N HIS A 560 8.99 35.04 -14.99
CA HIS A 560 8.70 36.40 -15.45
C HIS A 560 7.33 36.55 -16.11
N ALA A 561 6.90 35.53 -16.86
CA ALA A 561 5.66 35.58 -17.63
C ALA A 561 4.39 35.40 -16.77
N GLY A 562 4.51 35.12 -15.47
CA GLY A 562 3.36 34.87 -14.59
C GLY A 562 2.51 33.71 -15.10
N ALA A 563 3.13 32.54 -15.31
CA ALA A 563 2.53 31.41 -16.01
C ALA A 563 1.11 31.07 -15.49
N ALA A 564 0.10 31.31 -16.33
CA ALA A 564 -1.26 30.86 -16.09
C ALA A 564 -1.32 29.32 -16.12
N PRO A 565 -2.26 28.68 -15.39
CA PRO A 565 -2.44 27.24 -15.50
C PRO A 565 -2.81 26.87 -16.94
N ALA A 566 -1.89 26.21 -17.64
CA ALA A 566 -2.15 25.69 -18.98
C ALA A 566 -3.20 24.58 -18.91
N ALA A 567 -4.13 24.55 -19.87
CA ALA A 567 -5.14 23.50 -19.97
C ALA A 567 -4.47 22.11 -19.94
N GLU A 568 -5.06 21.18 -19.17
CA GLU A 568 -4.50 19.84 -19.07
C GLU A 568 -4.70 19.07 -20.37
N LEU A 569 -3.59 18.66 -20.99
CA LEU A 569 -3.60 17.77 -22.13
C LEU A 569 -3.52 16.32 -21.62
N GLN A 570 -4.62 15.60 -21.74
CA GLN A 570 -4.75 14.22 -21.29
C GLN A 570 -5.12 13.31 -22.45
N LEU A 571 -4.48 12.15 -22.52
CA LEU A 571 -4.86 11.03 -23.38
C LEU A 571 -5.29 9.89 -22.48
N ASP A 572 -6.36 9.20 -22.84
CA ASP A 572 -6.66 7.90 -22.26
C ASP A 572 -5.93 6.80 -23.05
N ALA A 573 -5.93 5.59 -22.49
CA ALA A 573 -5.29 4.44 -23.12
C ALA A 573 -5.90 4.07 -24.47
N ALA A 574 -7.20 4.32 -24.65
CA ALA A 574 -7.92 4.00 -25.88
C ALA A 574 -7.57 4.97 -27.03
N GLY A 575 -7.34 6.24 -26.72
CA GLY A 575 -6.99 7.28 -27.68
C GLY A 575 -5.52 7.29 -28.08
N LEU A 576 -4.63 6.72 -27.26
CA LEU A 576 -3.18 6.74 -27.50
C LEU A 576 -2.76 6.14 -28.86
N PRO A 577 -3.27 4.99 -29.34
CA PRO A 577 -2.91 4.47 -30.65
C PRO A 577 -3.33 5.38 -31.81
N ALA A 578 -4.50 6.04 -31.70
CA ALA A 578 -4.96 6.99 -32.72
C ALA A 578 -4.09 8.25 -32.73
N PHE A 579 -3.71 8.73 -31.54
CA PHE A 579 -2.81 9.86 -31.38
C PHE A 579 -1.44 9.59 -32.01
N LEU A 580 -0.84 8.42 -31.73
CA LEU A 580 0.48 8.06 -32.25
C LEU A 580 0.49 7.86 -33.78
N ARG A 581 -0.65 7.49 -34.39
CA ARG A 581 -0.80 7.49 -35.85
C ARG A 581 -0.88 8.90 -36.44
N GLN A 582 -1.53 9.82 -35.74
CA GLN A 582 -1.66 11.22 -36.17
C GLN A 582 -0.37 12.02 -35.95
N HIS A 583 0.42 11.63 -34.95
CA HIS A 583 1.69 12.24 -34.56
C HIS A 583 2.81 11.21 -34.55
N PRO A 584 3.30 10.78 -35.73
CA PRO A 584 4.34 9.75 -35.84
C PRO A 584 5.69 10.19 -35.26
N ASP A 585 5.89 11.50 -35.04
CA ASP A 585 7.05 12.10 -34.39
C ASP A 585 6.90 12.24 -32.86
N ALA A 586 5.75 11.85 -32.30
CA ALA A 586 5.52 11.91 -30.87
C ALA A 586 6.47 10.99 -30.10
N VAL A 587 6.97 11.48 -28.97
CA VAL A 587 7.84 10.71 -28.07
C VAL A 587 7.06 10.28 -26.85
N LEU A 588 7.12 8.99 -26.54
CA LEU A 588 6.61 8.48 -25.27
C LEU A 588 7.70 8.64 -24.20
N VAL A 589 7.37 9.31 -23.10
CA VAL A 589 8.31 9.59 -22.02
C VAL A 589 7.91 8.83 -20.78
N ASP A 590 8.71 7.84 -20.41
CA ASP A 590 8.51 7.04 -19.20
C ASP A 590 9.13 7.75 -17.99
N VAL A 591 8.28 8.23 -17.08
CA VAL A 591 8.72 8.94 -15.86
C VAL A 591 8.70 8.08 -14.61
N ARG A 592 8.65 6.75 -14.75
CA ARG A 592 8.93 5.84 -13.64
C ARG A 592 10.41 5.93 -13.24
N GLU A 593 10.72 5.57 -12.00
CA GLU A 593 12.10 5.57 -11.52
C GLU A 593 12.89 4.42 -12.14
N ALA A 594 14.22 4.55 -12.18
CA ALA A 594 15.11 3.58 -12.83
C ALA A 594 14.90 2.14 -12.33
N TYR A 595 14.63 1.96 -11.03
CA TYR A 595 14.39 0.65 -10.44
C TYR A 595 13.08 0.01 -10.94
N GLU A 596 12.07 0.80 -11.29
CA GLU A 596 10.82 0.27 -11.87
C GLU A 596 11.05 -0.16 -13.31
N HIS A 597 11.88 0.56 -14.07
CA HIS A 597 12.27 0.15 -15.42
C HIS A 597 13.04 -1.16 -15.39
N ALA A 598 14.03 -1.26 -14.53
CA ALA A 598 14.86 -2.46 -14.40
C ALA A 598 14.07 -3.68 -13.89
N ALA A 599 13.04 -3.47 -13.04
CA ALA A 599 12.18 -4.56 -12.57
C ALA A 599 11.16 -5.03 -13.62
N CYS A 600 10.85 -4.21 -14.63
CA CYS A 600 9.85 -4.50 -15.64
C CYS A 600 10.36 -5.52 -16.67
N ALA A 601 9.56 -6.54 -16.98
CA ALA A 601 9.88 -7.50 -18.04
C ALA A 601 9.14 -7.16 -19.34
N GLY A 602 9.87 -6.57 -20.30
CA GLY A 602 9.40 -6.32 -21.66
C GLY A 602 8.99 -4.87 -21.93
N GLY A 603 9.05 -4.46 -23.21
CA GLY A 603 8.61 -3.14 -23.65
C GLY A 603 7.09 -3.00 -23.63
N VAL A 604 6.59 -1.90 -23.07
CA VAL A 604 5.15 -1.59 -22.97
C VAL A 604 4.57 -1.14 -24.31
N PHE A 605 5.39 -0.46 -25.12
CA PHE A 605 5.03 0.06 -26.44
C PHE A 605 5.96 -0.53 -27.49
N ALA A 606 5.51 -1.59 -28.16
CA ALA A 606 6.25 -2.16 -29.27
C ALA A 606 6.16 -1.21 -30.49
N GLY A 607 7.30 -0.88 -31.11
CA GLY A 607 7.34 -0.06 -32.32
C GLY A 607 7.32 1.46 -32.11
N CYS A 608 7.32 1.96 -30.87
CA CYS A 608 7.38 3.39 -30.57
C CYS A 608 8.74 3.79 -29.97
N GLU A 609 9.19 5.02 -30.24
CA GLU A 609 10.31 5.61 -29.50
C GLU A 609 9.86 5.91 -28.06
N VAL A 610 10.33 5.08 -27.12
CA VAL A 610 10.12 5.29 -25.68
C VAL A 610 11.42 5.79 -25.06
N ARG A 611 11.37 6.99 -24.47
CA ARG A 611 12.49 7.57 -23.73
C ARG A 611 12.26 7.45 -22.23
N SER A 612 13.17 6.77 -21.54
CA SER A 612 13.19 6.72 -20.08
C SER A 612 13.77 8.01 -19.51
N VAL A 613 12.97 8.74 -18.73
CA VAL A 613 13.39 9.94 -17.99
C VAL A 613 12.72 9.89 -16.62
N PRO A 614 13.34 9.24 -15.61
CA PRO A 614 12.85 9.23 -14.24
C PRO A 614 12.45 10.63 -13.77
N LEU A 615 11.37 10.73 -12.99
CA LEU A 615 10.89 12.03 -12.54
C LEU A 615 11.96 12.79 -11.76
N SER A 616 12.75 12.07 -10.96
CA SER A 616 13.93 12.58 -10.24
C SER A 616 15.01 13.20 -11.15
N ARG A 617 15.03 12.89 -12.44
CA ARG A 617 15.98 13.38 -13.44
C ARG A 617 15.36 14.31 -14.48
N LEU A 618 14.06 14.63 -14.34
CA LEU A 618 13.32 15.41 -15.33
C LEU A 618 13.98 16.78 -15.58
N ALA A 619 14.41 17.46 -14.52
CA ALA A 619 15.08 18.76 -14.58
C ALA A 619 16.27 18.76 -15.56
N GLY A 620 17.05 17.67 -15.58
CA GLY A 620 18.19 17.50 -16.46
C GLY A 620 17.83 17.45 -17.96
N GLN A 621 16.60 17.11 -18.31
CA GLN A 621 16.14 16.96 -19.69
C GLN A 621 15.31 18.13 -20.21
N VAL A 622 14.77 18.97 -19.31
CA VAL A 622 13.86 20.07 -19.66
C VAL A 622 14.49 21.02 -20.69
N ALA A 623 15.73 21.45 -20.49
CA ALA A 623 16.39 22.41 -21.37
C ALA A 623 16.46 21.90 -22.82
N ALA A 624 16.76 20.61 -23.02
CA ALA A 624 16.84 20.01 -24.34
C ALA A 624 15.47 20.00 -25.05
N TRP A 625 14.38 19.73 -24.32
CA TRP A 625 13.03 19.74 -24.89
C TRP A 625 12.52 21.15 -25.20
N LEU A 626 12.89 22.16 -24.40
CA LEU A 626 12.52 23.55 -24.67
C LEU A 626 13.24 24.13 -25.89
N GLN A 627 14.43 23.62 -26.23
CA GLN A 627 15.24 24.06 -27.37
C GLN A 627 14.89 23.33 -28.69
N GLN A 628 14.17 22.20 -28.60
CA GLN A 628 13.75 21.41 -29.77
C GLN A 628 12.41 21.93 -30.35
N PRO A 629 12.12 21.66 -31.64
CA PRO A 629 10.78 21.85 -32.18
C PRO A 629 9.74 21.14 -31.30
N GLN A 630 8.59 21.79 -31.10
CA GLN A 630 7.49 21.34 -30.23
C GLN A 630 6.78 20.11 -30.80
N ARG A 631 7.47 18.96 -30.83
CA ARG A 631 6.85 17.66 -31.09
C ARG A 631 6.08 17.19 -29.86
N PRO A 632 5.02 16.38 -30.01
CA PRO A 632 4.28 15.92 -28.85
C PRO A 632 5.10 15.03 -27.92
N LEU A 633 5.10 15.35 -26.62
CA LEU A 633 5.68 14.52 -25.58
C LEU A 633 4.54 13.89 -24.78
N VAL A 634 4.44 12.56 -24.77
CA VAL A 634 3.39 11.85 -24.06
C VAL A 634 4.00 11.18 -22.83
N PHE A 635 3.82 11.80 -21.67
CA PHE A 635 4.32 11.31 -20.40
C PHE A 635 3.45 10.18 -19.87
N PHE A 636 4.07 9.11 -19.39
CA PHE A 636 3.35 8.03 -18.72
C PHE A 636 4.12 7.52 -17.50
N CYS A 637 3.37 7.02 -16.53
CA CYS A 637 3.88 6.28 -15.39
C CYS A 637 2.84 5.22 -15.00
N ARG A 638 3.02 4.57 -13.84
CA ARG A 638 2.08 3.55 -13.32
C ARG A 638 0.64 4.05 -13.22
N SER A 639 0.40 5.09 -12.41
CA SER A 639 -0.96 5.54 -12.02
C SER A 639 -1.40 6.87 -12.64
N GLY A 640 -0.56 7.51 -13.43
CA GLY A 640 -0.80 8.85 -13.98
C GLY A 640 -0.23 10.00 -13.13
N ASN A 641 0.00 9.81 -11.82
CA ASN A 641 0.37 10.90 -10.92
C ASN A 641 1.72 11.57 -11.27
N ARG A 642 2.76 10.79 -11.59
CA ARG A 642 4.07 11.36 -11.97
C ARG A 642 4.06 11.98 -13.36
N SER A 643 3.34 11.36 -14.30
CA SER A 643 3.16 11.91 -15.65
C SER A 643 2.33 13.20 -15.65
N ALA A 644 1.34 13.32 -14.77
CA ALA A 644 0.60 14.56 -14.55
C ALA A 644 1.55 15.68 -14.14
N ARG A 645 2.39 15.43 -13.13
CA ARG A 645 3.39 16.39 -12.65
C ARG A 645 4.41 16.76 -13.74
N ALA A 646 4.96 15.77 -14.45
CA ALA A 646 5.93 16.01 -15.52
C ALA A 646 5.33 16.85 -16.67
N SER A 647 4.13 16.49 -17.14
CA SER A 647 3.44 17.22 -18.21
C SER A 647 3.05 18.64 -17.79
N ALA A 648 2.54 18.81 -16.57
CA ALA A 648 2.19 20.12 -16.02
C ALA A 648 3.41 21.03 -15.86
N CYS A 649 4.53 20.47 -15.37
CA CYS A 649 5.82 21.16 -15.31
C CYS A 649 6.22 21.68 -16.70
N LEU A 650 6.31 20.80 -17.70
CA LEU A 650 6.74 21.21 -19.05
C LEU A 650 5.81 22.22 -19.72
N ARG A 651 4.47 22.05 -19.60
CA ARG A 651 3.52 23.03 -20.17
C ARG A 651 3.72 24.42 -19.57
N ARG A 652 3.90 24.50 -18.25
CA ARG A 652 4.18 25.75 -17.55
C ARG A 652 5.48 26.41 -17.99
N LEU A 653 6.47 25.60 -18.38
CA LEU A 653 7.77 26.09 -18.89
C LEU A 653 7.74 26.50 -20.38
N GLY A 654 6.61 26.33 -21.07
CA GLY A 654 6.40 26.76 -22.45
C GLY A 654 6.32 25.62 -23.47
N HIS A 655 6.42 24.36 -23.05
CA HIS A 655 6.23 23.22 -23.95
C HIS A 655 4.75 22.84 -24.06
N ALA A 656 4.01 23.53 -24.95
CA ALA A 656 2.56 23.40 -25.06
C ALA A 656 2.09 21.97 -25.42
N ALA A 657 2.88 21.21 -26.17
CA ALA A 657 2.52 19.85 -26.62
C ALA A 657 2.93 18.73 -25.64
N ALA A 658 2.93 19.00 -24.33
CA ALA A 658 3.21 18.00 -23.29
C ALA A 658 1.90 17.38 -22.78
N TRP A 659 1.69 16.11 -23.11
CA TRP A 659 0.52 15.29 -22.79
C TRP A 659 0.82 14.33 -21.65
N GLN A 660 -0.22 13.90 -20.92
CA GLN A 660 -0.13 12.79 -19.99
C GLN A 660 -1.07 11.65 -20.37
N LEU A 661 -0.65 10.41 -20.10
CA LEU A 661 -1.54 9.25 -20.12
C LEU A 661 -2.34 9.19 -18.81
N ASN A 662 -3.63 9.53 -18.89
CA ASN A 662 -4.54 9.53 -17.76
C ASN A 662 -4.73 8.11 -17.20
N GLY A 663 -4.69 7.97 -15.87
CA GLY A 663 -4.71 6.67 -15.19
C GLY A 663 -3.43 5.84 -15.37
N GLY A 664 -2.45 6.33 -16.13
CA GLY A 664 -1.18 5.65 -16.41
C GLY A 664 -1.34 4.30 -17.12
N MET A 665 -0.30 3.48 -17.02
CA MET A 665 -0.30 2.14 -17.61
C MET A 665 -1.32 1.20 -16.96
N ALA A 666 -1.63 1.38 -15.67
CA ALA A 666 -2.54 0.50 -14.95
C ALA A 666 -3.96 0.47 -15.57
N MET A 667 -4.43 1.62 -16.09
CA MET A 667 -5.71 1.70 -16.81
C MET A 667 -5.62 1.22 -18.26
N ALA A 668 -4.44 1.30 -18.88
CA ALA A 668 -4.22 0.79 -20.23
C ALA A 668 -4.22 -0.74 -20.29
N GLU A 669 -3.66 -1.41 -19.29
CA GLU A 669 -3.65 -2.88 -19.24
C GLU A 669 -5.04 -3.49 -18.95
N ALA A 670 -5.90 -2.76 -18.24
CA ALA A 670 -7.23 -3.22 -17.84
C ALA A 670 -8.25 -3.30 -19.00
N THR A 671 -8.02 -2.59 -20.10
CA THR A 671 -8.99 -2.47 -21.21
C THR A 671 -8.80 -3.52 -22.32
N HIS A 672 -7.91 -4.50 -22.14
CA HIS A 672 -7.55 -5.52 -23.15
C HIS A 672 -7.12 -4.96 -24.52
N HIS A 673 -6.90 -3.65 -24.65
CA HIS A 673 -6.29 -3.06 -25.83
C HIS A 673 -4.77 -3.23 -25.71
N PRO A 674 -4.13 -4.05 -26.56
CA PRO A 674 -2.68 -4.07 -26.57
C PRO A 674 -2.22 -2.66 -26.98
N LEU A 675 -1.36 -2.05 -26.16
CA LEU A 675 -0.57 -0.86 -26.54
C LEU A 675 0.41 -1.14 -27.69
N ALA A 676 0.29 -2.31 -28.34
CA ALA A 676 0.98 -2.67 -29.56
C ALA A 676 0.37 -1.88 -30.71
N ILE A 677 1.13 -0.93 -31.25
CA ILE A 677 0.86 -0.40 -32.57
C ILE A 677 1.30 -1.49 -33.54
N ALA A 678 0.34 -2.15 -34.20
CA ALA A 678 0.66 -2.95 -35.37
C ALA A 678 1.23 -2.00 -36.44
N ALA A 679 2.44 -2.31 -36.91
CA ALA A 679 3.18 -1.53 -37.90
C ALA A 679 2.39 -1.32 -39.20
#